data_AF-A0A814XRV0-F1
#
_entry.id   AF-A0A814XRV0-F1
#
_cell.length_a   1.000
_cell.length_b   1.000
_cell.length_c   1.000
_cell.angle_alpha   90.00
_cell.angle_beta   90.00
_cell.angle_gamma   90.00
#
_symmetry.space_group_name_H-M   'P 1'
#
loop_
_entity.id
_entity.type
_entity.pdbx_description
1 polymer ?
#
loop_
_entity_poly.entity_id
_entity_poly.type
_entity_poly.pdbx_seq_one_letter_code
_entity_poly.pdbx_strand_id
1 'polypeptide(L)'
;MKSFVLPFFLLKTNHFIQSQQFIIGCYFTNWSQYRSSFGYFDPSYIDPSLCTHLYYAFANINIKTRSPSPFEINDIQSLSKGMYEQINLLKIKNRRMKTLLTLGGASVNSTQFRNVFQHDKIRREFIRNTIKYLRKYKFDGLDLDWEYPITEKDRQTFSLIVRDYRLEFQNEASLTNRTRLLLTAAVAAYQPKIQAGYDIQEISLFLDYINLMSYDYHGSWNSYIGFNSPVYPRSTEIDDQRFLNQQATVNTWLEGGCPSSKLILGLGMYGRTFKLKSKRNPDIKPYAPSIGAGLPGNFTRNSGFLSYYEICDLIKKQNWSTKYDKEQQVPFAYKNDQWVGYDNQQSIEQKCQYIAKQNLAGAMIWSLDLDDFHADVTIRDKHGYTPLISAQINRKVDTVEMIQNEIELRQQVRQETEKKLLDACFDGDVEKAEECLAHLGAHAKAVLNSSPNGSDTLNFLYRACRTGNVDLVKLLLKHGAIAKPHRQTSYSPLYIACRIGNLEIVQMILTHFPHLVCVATLEQILPFSAACSQGHLSIVQLLLTYPNYPFASCNIYVDRLQRSYVFPFNLNDSFTQLSDITTTNRHLLLHCITRIDLSDNSLEYLPGFLFQMYSLRILNVSNNQLGELPNDNNVWLCHQLVELDVSHNALTCLPSAMFQLRSLQRAYAAHNQLQYLPVEMWSAPMLTDLNVANNSLKELPAPSVVSVRHTEKTVAPGSSVIIVGTHHDQIVKLKNYRQLSENFQSLIYQKFIDTSQNEKLGYPKVLDSLEISNKTGHNIKQLCTLIHDIAGQLLVPNSKDQTIFQQRIPAKYIYLEELLEEYRLNKKISILNDKEYQELIKEISQRINHVQFRDSADIQQATKWLHENGIIIHFEDTLLSNYYFLDPQYLAELLAQLVANEQTNGLSRH
;
A
#
# COMPACT_ATOMS: atom_id res chain seq x y z
N MET A 1 20.91 1.93 11.46
CA MET A 1 21.65 1.50 12.66
C MET A 1 21.80 -0.01 12.50
N LYS A 2 22.94 -0.62 12.79
CA LYS A 2 23.05 -2.09 12.68
C LYS A 2 22.17 -2.76 13.74
N SER A 3 21.74 -4.00 13.49
CA SER A 3 21.28 -4.97 14.50
C SER A 3 22.03 -4.79 15.83
N PHE A 4 21.26 -4.65 16.91
CA PHE A 4 21.60 -3.85 18.09
C PHE A 4 22.48 -4.54 19.12
N VAL A 5 22.75 -5.85 19.01
CA VAL A 5 23.18 -6.60 20.19
C VAL A 5 24.55 -7.27 20.03
N LEU A 6 24.92 -7.74 18.86
CA LEU A 6 25.90 -8.83 18.78
C LEU A 6 27.35 -8.50 18.38
N PRO A 7 27.64 -7.51 17.52
CA PRO A 7 29.03 -7.12 17.25
C PRO A 7 29.73 -6.58 18.52
N PHE A 8 28.99 -5.95 19.43
CA PHE A 8 29.51 -5.47 20.70
C PHE A 8 29.71 -6.58 21.74
N PHE A 9 28.86 -7.62 21.72
CA PHE A 9 29.05 -8.84 22.52
C PHE A 9 30.40 -9.48 22.22
N LEU A 10 30.84 -9.52 20.95
CA LEU A 10 32.12 -10.11 20.54
C LEU A 10 33.33 -9.17 20.76
N LEU A 11 33.16 -7.84 20.58
CA LEU A 11 34.29 -6.90 20.62
C LEU A 11 34.79 -6.52 22.03
N LYS A 12 33.96 -6.60 23.07
CA LYS A 12 34.37 -6.23 24.46
C LYS A 12 34.52 -7.38 25.43
N THR A 13 34.07 -8.58 25.09
CA THR A 13 34.24 -9.79 25.92
C THR A 13 35.53 -10.55 25.59
N ASN A 14 36.29 -10.15 24.57
CA ASN A 14 37.62 -10.70 24.27
C ASN A 14 38.63 -10.59 25.42
N HIS A 15 38.37 -9.76 26.45
CA HIS A 15 39.17 -9.76 27.68
C HIS A 15 38.68 -10.70 28.79
N PHE A 16 37.50 -11.31 28.66
CA PHE A 16 36.90 -12.21 29.67
C PHE A 16 36.70 -13.66 29.19
N ILE A 17 36.77 -13.94 27.89
CA ILE A 17 36.34 -15.22 27.27
C ILE A 17 37.34 -16.38 27.39
N GLN A 18 38.52 -16.21 27.99
CA GLN A 18 39.54 -17.27 27.95
C GLN A 18 39.29 -18.52 28.83
N SER A 19 38.23 -18.58 29.65
CA SER A 19 38.01 -19.74 30.55
C SER A 19 36.60 -20.36 30.58
N GLN A 20 35.56 -19.77 29.96
CA GLN A 20 34.20 -20.34 29.95
C GLN A 20 33.47 -20.07 28.63
N GLN A 21 32.81 -21.10 28.07
CA GLN A 21 32.08 -21.00 26.80
C GLN A 21 30.75 -20.26 27.02
N PHE A 22 30.75 -18.94 26.79
CA PHE A 22 29.59 -18.07 26.95
C PHE A 22 28.47 -18.38 25.93
N ILE A 23 27.22 -18.47 26.39
CA ILE A 23 26.07 -18.80 25.56
C ILE A 23 25.37 -17.53 25.08
N ILE A 24 25.16 -17.44 23.76
CA ILE A 24 24.29 -16.45 23.13
C ILE A 24 23.18 -17.24 22.44
N GLY A 25 22.06 -17.32 23.13
CA GLY A 25 20.86 -18.02 22.68
C GLY A 25 19.92 -17.08 21.96
N CYS A 26 19.42 -17.44 20.79
CA CYS A 26 18.55 -16.57 19.99
C CYS A 26 17.27 -17.30 19.62
N TYR A 27 16.12 -16.69 19.88
CA TYR A 27 14.85 -17.21 19.40
C TYR A 27 14.58 -16.74 17.97
N PHE A 28 14.26 -17.71 17.11
CA PHE A 28 13.65 -17.51 15.80
C PHE A 28 12.16 -17.85 15.91
N THR A 29 11.30 -16.94 15.47
CA THR A 29 9.85 -17.14 15.50
C THR A 29 9.32 -17.44 14.11
N ASN A 30 8.63 -18.58 13.93
CA ASN A 30 8.16 -18.99 12.60
C ASN A 30 7.07 -18.07 12.05
N TRP A 31 6.25 -17.42 12.88
CA TRP A 31 5.22 -16.48 12.42
C TRP A 31 5.78 -15.13 11.92
N SER A 32 7.07 -14.85 12.10
CA SER A 32 7.70 -13.63 11.59
C SER A 32 7.69 -13.53 10.05
N GLN A 33 7.55 -14.68 9.37
CA GLN A 33 7.35 -14.77 7.91
C GLN A 33 6.07 -14.08 7.41
N TYR A 34 5.08 -13.82 8.27
CA TYR A 34 3.81 -13.20 7.86
C TYR A 34 3.79 -11.69 8.02
N ARG A 35 4.87 -11.10 8.55
CA ARG A 35 4.96 -9.65 8.65
C ARG A 35 5.16 -9.06 7.27
N SER A 36 4.44 -7.97 7.00
CA SER A 36 4.49 -7.31 5.69
C SER A 36 5.76 -6.48 5.53
N SER A 37 6.31 -6.44 4.30
CA SER A 37 7.36 -5.51 3.89
C SER A 37 8.59 -5.58 4.81
N PHE A 38 9.04 -4.46 5.38
CA PHE A 38 10.24 -4.36 6.22
C PHE A 38 10.21 -5.28 7.45
N GLY A 39 9.04 -5.67 7.95
CA GLY A 39 8.93 -6.58 9.09
C GLY A 39 9.11 -8.05 8.75
N TYR A 40 9.12 -8.44 7.47
CA TYR A 40 9.26 -9.82 7.02
C TYR A 40 10.60 -10.41 7.46
N PHE A 41 10.57 -11.61 8.05
CA PHE A 41 11.76 -12.31 8.51
C PHE A 41 11.62 -13.82 8.30
N ASP A 42 12.65 -14.46 7.75
CA ASP A 42 12.73 -15.90 7.52
C ASP A 42 14.14 -16.42 7.88
N PRO A 43 14.42 -17.73 7.80
CA PRO A 43 15.73 -18.27 8.11
C PRO A 43 16.90 -17.71 7.28
N SER A 44 16.64 -17.13 6.10
CA SER A 44 17.67 -16.58 5.22
C SER A 44 18.31 -15.29 5.76
N TYR A 45 17.60 -14.57 6.63
CA TYR A 45 18.09 -13.36 7.30
C TYR A 45 19.00 -13.66 8.51
N ILE A 46 19.10 -14.91 8.95
CA ILE A 46 19.88 -15.28 10.13
C ILE A 46 21.36 -15.38 9.75
N ASP A 47 22.19 -14.50 10.31
CA ASP A 47 23.64 -14.65 10.28
C ASP A 47 24.07 -15.75 11.29
N PRO A 48 24.65 -16.88 10.82
CA PRO A 48 25.01 -17.99 11.68
C PRO A 48 26.17 -17.71 12.63
N SER A 49 26.87 -16.58 12.49
CA SER A 49 27.95 -16.17 13.39
C SER A 49 27.46 -15.48 14.66
N LEU A 50 26.21 -14.99 14.65
CA LEU A 50 25.64 -14.23 15.77
C LEU A 50 25.42 -15.12 17.00
N CYS A 51 24.74 -16.24 16.83
CA CYS A 51 24.25 -17.02 17.96
C CYS A 51 25.05 -18.30 18.14
N THR A 52 25.36 -18.66 19.39
CA THR A 52 25.91 -19.99 19.68
C THR A 52 24.80 -21.05 19.70
N HIS A 53 23.60 -20.64 20.14
CA HIS A 53 22.41 -21.49 20.20
C HIS A 53 21.24 -20.78 19.51
N LEU A 54 20.50 -21.50 18.69
CA LEU A 54 19.32 -21.00 17.97
C LEU A 54 18.11 -21.83 18.37
N TYR A 55 17.11 -21.19 18.97
CA TYR A 55 15.86 -21.79 19.42
C TYR A 55 14.78 -21.56 18.37
N TYR A 56 14.18 -22.63 17.86
CA TYR A 56 13.07 -22.57 16.93
C TYR A 56 11.74 -22.52 17.70
N ALA A 57 11.10 -21.36 17.71
CA ALA A 57 9.77 -21.14 18.29
C ALA A 57 8.70 -21.20 17.18
N PHE A 58 7.77 -22.17 17.18
CA PHE A 58 7.61 -23.30 18.11
C PHE A 58 7.21 -24.58 17.36
N ALA A 59 7.39 -25.73 18.01
CA ALA A 59 6.63 -26.95 17.69
C ALA A 59 5.33 -27.01 18.50
N ASN A 60 4.35 -27.76 18.00
CA ASN A 60 3.07 -27.98 18.67
C ASN A 60 3.03 -29.36 19.38
N ILE A 61 2.16 -29.50 20.38
CA ILE A 61 1.93 -30.75 21.12
C ILE A 61 0.75 -31.50 20.50
N ASN A 62 1.03 -32.61 19.80
CA ASN A 62 -0.03 -33.45 19.25
C ASN A 62 -0.42 -34.56 20.24
N ILE A 63 -1.52 -34.33 20.96
CA ILE A 63 -2.04 -35.25 21.98
C ILE A 63 -2.44 -36.62 21.39
N LYS A 64 -2.96 -36.65 20.15
CA LYS A 64 -3.42 -37.89 19.51
C LYS A 64 -2.26 -38.81 19.15
N THR A 65 -1.22 -38.25 18.55
CA THR A 65 -0.01 -39.01 18.16
C THR A 65 1.02 -39.12 19.27
N ARG A 66 0.80 -38.43 20.40
CA ARG A 66 1.73 -38.33 21.54
C ARG A 66 3.14 -37.99 21.05
N SER A 67 3.23 -36.97 20.20
CA SER A 67 4.50 -36.51 19.64
C SER A 67 4.48 -35.01 19.36
N PRO A 68 5.65 -34.36 19.22
CA PRO A 68 5.71 -33.04 18.64
C PRO A 68 5.20 -33.07 17.20
N SER A 69 4.50 -32.00 16.80
CA SER A 69 4.07 -31.77 15.42
C SER A 69 4.56 -30.39 14.96
N PRO A 70 4.70 -30.16 13.64
CA PRO A 70 4.93 -28.80 13.16
C PRO A 70 3.80 -27.88 13.64
N PHE A 71 4.10 -26.62 13.90
CA PHE A 71 3.08 -25.62 14.16
C PHE A 71 2.44 -25.19 12.84
N GLU A 72 3.25 -25.09 11.79
CA GLU A 72 2.84 -24.74 10.43
C GLU A 72 3.34 -25.77 9.40
N ILE A 73 2.57 -25.98 8.33
CA ILE A 73 2.90 -27.00 7.32
C ILE A 73 4.30 -26.75 6.73
N ASN A 74 4.66 -25.50 6.50
CA ASN A 74 5.95 -25.08 5.95
C ASN A 74 7.14 -25.17 6.93
N ASP A 75 6.92 -25.49 8.20
CA ASP A 75 8.01 -25.89 9.10
C ASP A 75 8.73 -27.15 8.56
N ILE A 76 7.95 -28.08 7.98
CA ILE A 76 8.44 -29.39 7.49
C ILE A 76 8.34 -29.56 5.97
N GLN A 77 7.38 -28.91 5.31
CA GLN A 77 7.08 -29.11 3.89
C GLN A 77 6.93 -27.78 3.16
N SER A 78 7.89 -27.48 2.28
CA SER A 78 7.84 -26.36 1.34
C SER A 78 8.22 -26.88 -0.05
N LEU A 79 7.93 -26.10 -1.10
CA LEU A 79 8.27 -26.40 -2.50
C LEU A 79 9.77 -26.70 -2.69
N SER A 80 10.63 -26.13 -1.83
CA SER A 80 12.07 -26.39 -1.79
C SER A 80 12.49 -27.12 -0.50
N LYS A 81 12.52 -26.41 0.63
CA LYS A 81 12.96 -26.89 1.95
C LYS A 81 12.11 -26.28 3.05
N GLY A 82 11.59 -27.11 3.96
CA GLY A 82 10.88 -26.62 5.15
C GLY A 82 11.78 -25.78 6.07
N MET A 83 11.20 -24.90 6.88
CA MET A 83 11.97 -23.98 7.74
C MET A 83 12.88 -24.71 8.74
N TYR A 84 12.50 -25.89 9.26
CA TYR A 84 13.39 -26.70 10.09
C TYR A 84 14.67 -27.09 9.36
N GLU A 85 14.56 -27.45 8.08
CA GLU A 85 15.73 -27.81 7.28
C GLU A 85 16.61 -26.58 7.06
N GLN A 86 16.02 -25.44 6.70
CA GLN A 86 16.75 -24.19 6.46
C GLN A 86 17.54 -23.75 7.69
N ILE A 87 16.92 -23.77 8.87
CA ILE A 87 17.56 -23.44 10.15
C ILE A 87 18.73 -24.38 10.45
N ASN A 88 18.55 -25.69 10.22
CA ASN A 88 19.62 -26.66 10.46
C ASN A 88 20.76 -26.59 9.42
N LEU A 89 20.50 -26.07 8.21
CA LEU A 89 21.54 -25.81 7.22
C LEU A 89 22.48 -24.66 7.60
N LEU A 90 22.07 -23.75 8.50
CA LEU A 90 22.95 -22.70 9.03
C LEU A 90 24.19 -23.28 9.73
N LYS A 91 24.07 -24.50 10.29
CA LYS A 91 25.19 -25.24 10.88
C LYS A 91 26.28 -25.61 9.88
N ILE A 92 26.02 -25.58 8.57
CA ILE A 92 27.05 -25.75 7.53
C ILE A 92 28.03 -24.57 7.56
N LYS A 93 27.50 -23.35 7.72
CA LYS A 93 28.28 -22.11 7.82
C LYS A 93 28.96 -21.98 9.18
N ASN A 94 28.27 -22.31 10.27
CA ASN A 94 28.84 -22.34 11.63
C ASN A 94 28.67 -23.73 12.27
N ARG A 95 29.71 -24.56 12.17
CA ARG A 95 29.72 -25.95 12.72
C ARG A 95 29.62 -26.01 14.25
N ARG A 96 29.89 -24.90 14.96
CA ARG A 96 29.80 -24.82 16.43
C ARG A 96 28.40 -24.47 16.92
N MET A 97 27.55 -23.89 16.07
CA MET A 97 26.17 -23.54 16.40
C MET A 97 25.35 -24.77 16.78
N LYS A 98 24.48 -24.62 17.76
CA LYS A 98 23.48 -25.62 18.16
C LYS A 98 22.08 -25.13 17.87
N THR A 99 21.24 -25.99 17.32
CA THR A 99 19.83 -25.70 17.06
C THR A 99 18.95 -26.50 18.01
N LEU A 100 18.02 -25.84 18.70
CA LEU A 100 17.06 -26.48 19.59
C LEU A 100 15.66 -26.21 19.10
N LEU A 101 14.77 -27.19 19.21
CA LEU A 101 13.35 -27.02 18.93
C LEU A 101 12.65 -26.64 20.22
N THR A 102 11.88 -25.55 20.22
CA THR A 102 11.12 -25.13 21.40
C THR A 102 9.70 -25.70 21.37
N LEU A 103 9.28 -26.31 22.48
CA LEU A 103 7.95 -26.89 22.66
C LEU A 103 7.18 -26.08 23.71
N GLY A 104 6.13 -25.37 23.28
CA GLY A 104 5.28 -24.59 24.17
C GLY A 104 5.05 -23.16 23.69
N GLY A 105 5.27 -22.18 24.57
CA GLY A 105 5.01 -20.76 24.37
C GLY A 105 3.60 -20.33 24.80
N ALA A 106 3.40 -19.02 24.97
CA ALA A 106 2.16 -18.42 25.45
C ALA A 106 0.87 -18.83 24.72
N SER A 107 0.93 -19.28 23.46
CA SER A 107 -0.23 -19.77 22.70
C SER A 107 -0.66 -21.20 23.06
N VAL A 108 0.21 -21.98 23.71
CA VAL A 108 -0.07 -23.38 24.07
C VAL A 108 -0.70 -23.43 25.47
N ASN A 109 -1.94 -23.91 25.54
CA ASN A 109 -2.66 -24.01 26.81
C ASN A 109 -1.97 -25.00 27.77
N SER A 110 -1.74 -24.59 29.02
CA SER A 110 -1.24 -25.44 30.12
C SER A 110 -2.04 -26.75 30.32
N THR A 111 -3.29 -26.85 29.88
CA THR A 111 -4.04 -28.12 29.86
C THR A 111 -3.42 -29.16 28.93
N GLN A 112 -2.85 -28.75 27.80
CA GLN A 112 -2.19 -29.67 26.86
C GLN A 112 -0.94 -30.28 27.48
N PHE A 113 -0.11 -29.47 28.15
CA PHE A 113 1.03 -29.96 28.93
C PHE A 113 0.58 -30.95 30.01
N ARG A 114 -0.47 -30.61 30.78
CA ARG A 114 -0.99 -31.49 31.82
C ARG A 114 -1.48 -32.84 31.27
N ASN A 115 -2.24 -32.83 30.17
CA ASN A 115 -2.78 -34.04 29.55
C ASN A 115 -1.69 -35.02 29.08
N VAL A 116 -0.56 -34.50 28.60
CA VAL A 116 0.54 -35.33 28.10
C VAL A 116 1.46 -35.77 29.24
N PHE A 117 1.82 -34.86 30.13
CA PHE A 117 2.94 -35.07 31.04
C PHE A 117 2.57 -35.54 32.45
N GLN A 118 1.32 -35.36 32.90
CA GLN A 118 0.90 -35.84 34.24
C GLN A 118 0.84 -37.37 34.33
N HIS A 119 0.60 -38.08 33.21
CA HIS A 119 0.53 -39.54 33.19
C HIS A 119 1.87 -40.16 32.77
N ASP A 120 2.44 -41.04 33.62
CA ASP A 120 3.77 -41.63 33.41
C ASP A 120 3.94 -42.33 32.05
N LYS A 121 2.98 -43.20 31.69
CA LYS A 121 3.03 -43.93 30.41
C LYS A 121 3.01 -42.99 29.20
N ILE A 122 2.12 -41.98 29.23
CA ILE A 122 1.97 -41.02 28.12
C ILE A 122 3.20 -40.12 28.03
N ARG A 123 3.72 -39.64 29.18
CA ARG A 123 4.93 -38.85 29.27
C ARG A 123 6.12 -39.57 28.65
N ARG A 124 6.40 -40.81 29.05
CA ARG A 124 7.54 -41.59 28.53
C ARG A 124 7.40 -41.88 27.03
N GLU A 125 6.19 -42.16 26.57
CA GLU A 125 5.92 -42.34 25.14
C GLU A 125 6.18 -41.05 24.36
N PHE A 126 5.69 -39.92 24.86
CA PHE A 126 5.90 -38.61 24.26
C PHE A 126 7.39 -38.23 24.21
N ILE A 127 8.14 -38.49 25.28
CA ILE A 127 9.60 -38.26 25.34
C ILE A 127 10.32 -39.07 24.25
N ARG A 128 10.00 -40.36 24.09
CA ARG A 128 10.62 -41.20 23.04
C ARG A 128 10.28 -40.72 21.64
N ASN A 129 9.03 -40.32 21.41
CA ASN A 129 8.62 -39.78 20.11
C ASN A 129 9.27 -38.42 19.83
N THR A 130 9.50 -37.60 20.87
CA THR A 130 10.23 -36.34 20.77
C THR A 130 11.68 -36.57 20.35
N ILE A 131 12.37 -37.55 20.93
CA ILE A 131 13.74 -37.92 20.52
C ILE A 131 13.78 -38.28 19.02
N LYS A 132 12.86 -39.14 18.58
CA LYS A 132 12.74 -39.51 17.14
C LYS A 132 12.51 -38.27 16.27
N TYR A 133 11.64 -37.36 16.71
CA TYR A 133 11.32 -36.13 15.99
C TYR A 133 12.53 -35.20 15.85
N LEU A 134 13.24 -34.93 16.95
CA LEU A 134 14.43 -34.08 16.97
C LEU A 134 15.54 -34.64 16.07
N ARG A 135 15.80 -35.95 16.17
CA ARG A 135 16.79 -36.62 15.31
C ARG A 135 16.39 -36.62 13.85
N LYS A 136 15.11 -36.82 13.53
CA LYS A 136 14.58 -36.77 12.15
C LYS A 136 14.84 -35.41 11.50
N TYR A 137 14.59 -34.33 12.21
CA TYR A 137 14.77 -32.96 11.71
C TYR A 137 16.13 -32.34 12.08
N LYS A 138 17.09 -33.15 12.56
CA LYS A 138 18.50 -32.78 12.81
C LYS A 138 18.71 -31.67 13.85
N PHE A 139 17.79 -31.51 14.80
CA PHE A 139 17.98 -30.63 15.95
C PHE A 139 18.99 -31.22 16.95
N ASP A 140 19.73 -30.34 17.63
CA ASP A 140 20.73 -30.70 18.64
C ASP A 140 20.15 -30.75 20.07
N GLY A 141 18.90 -30.33 20.26
CA GLY A 141 18.24 -30.37 21.56
C GLY A 141 16.79 -29.93 21.56
N LEU A 142 16.21 -29.90 22.76
CA LEU A 142 14.85 -29.49 23.07
C LEU A 142 14.88 -28.35 24.08
N ASP A 143 14.07 -27.33 23.83
CA ASP A 143 13.80 -26.25 24.77
C ASP A 143 12.33 -26.35 25.24
N LEU A 144 12.11 -26.44 26.55
CA LEU A 144 10.79 -26.56 27.15
C LEU A 144 10.28 -25.19 27.56
N ASP A 145 9.15 -24.76 26.99
CA ASP A 145 8.56 -23.45 27.26
C ASP A 145 7.11 -23.58 27.75
N TRP A 146 6.95 -24.17 28.94
CA TRP A 146 5.64 -24.27 29.58
C TRP A 146 5.36 -22.97 30.35
N GLU A 147 4.42 -22.17 29.85
CA GLU A 147 4.01 -20.89 30.43
C GLU A 147 2.62 -20.95 31.13
N TYR A 148 2.50 -21.21 32.42
CA TYR A 148 3.52 -21.62 33.38
C TYR A 148 3.00 -22.76 34.26
N PRO A 149 3.87 -23.65 34.78
CA PRO A 149 3.50 -24.53 35.88
C PRO A 149 3.28 -23.64 37.12
N ILE A 150 2.04 -23.52 37.61
CA ILE A 150 1.70 -22.58 38.71
C ILE A 150 1.03 -23.26 39.90
N THR A 151 0.74 -24.56 39.80
CA THR A 151 0.20 -25.36 40.91
C THR A 151 1.29 -26.27 41.47
N GLU A 152 1.15 -26.71 42.72
CA GLU A 152 2.09 -27.66 43.32
C GLU A 152 2.23 -28.95 42.50
N LYS A 153 1.12 -29.44 41.95
CA LYS A 153 1.11 -30.61 41.06
C LYS A 153 1.87 -30.32 39.76
N ASP A 154 1.72 -29.13 39.20
CA ASP A 154 2.46 -28.72 37.99
C ASP A 154 3.95 -28.58 38.28
N ARG A 155 4.34 -28.04 39.45
CA ARG A 155 5.74 -27.96 39.90
C ARG A 155 6.41 -29.33 39.98
N GLN A 156 5.75 -30.29 40.62
CA GLN A 156 6.22 -31.68 40.67
C GLN A 156 6.28 -32.29 39.27
N THR A 157 5.24 -32.08 38.46
CA THR A 157 5.17 -32.61 37.09
C THR A 157 6.30 -32.05 36.22
N PHE A 158 6.60 -30.76 36.29
CA PHE A 158 7.68 -30.14 35.52
C PHE A 158 9.04 -30.74 35.87
N SER A 159 9.29 -30.98 37.16
CA SER A 159 10.49 -31.65 37.63
C SER A 159 10.62 -33.07 37.08
N LEU A 160 9.52 -33.83 37.05
CA LEU A 160 9.47 -35.16 36.42
C LEU A 160 9.73 -35.11 34.91
N ILE A 161 9.17 -34.14 34.20
CA ILE A 161 9.38 -33.96 32.75
C ILE A 161 10.87 -33.75 32.48
N VAL A 162 11.48 -32.79 33.16
CA VAL A 162 12.89 -32.40 32.96
C VAL A 162 13.82 -33.58 33.27
N ARG A 163 13.59 -34.28 34.39
CA ARG A 163 14.35 -35.47 34.77
C ARG A 163 14.22 -36.58 33.74
N ASP A 164 13.00 -36.94 33.37
CA ASP A 164 12.74 -38.07 32.48
C ASP A 164 13.29 -37.81 31.07
N TYR A 165 13.22 -36.57 30.56
CA TYR A 165 13.89 -36.19 29.31
C TYR A 165 15.41 -36.33 29.41
N ARG A 166 16.03 -35.84 30.49
CA ARG A 166 17.49 -35.93 30.67
C ARG A 166 17.96 -37.38 30.64
N LEU A 167 17.29 -38.26 31.38
CA LEU A 167 17.64 -39.68 31.47
C LEU A 167 17.46 -40.38 30.12
N GLU A 168 16.35 -40.15 29.42
CA GLU A 168 16.13 -40.77 28.11
C GLU A 168 17.07 -40.21 27.03
N PHE A 169 17.47 -38.93 27.11
CA PHE A 169 18.50 -38.36 26.22
C PHE A 169 19.88 -39.00 26.47
N GLN A 170 20.26 -39.24 27.73
CA GLN A 170 21.50 -39.95 28.07
C GLN A 170 21.47 -41.40 27.59
N ASN A 171 20.33 -42.06 27.74
CA ASN A 171 20.11 -43.43 27.28
C ASN A 171 20.23 -43.52 25.75
N GLU A 172 19.54 -42.67 24.99
CA GLU A 172 19.65 -42.65 23.52
C GLU A 172 21.08 -42.37 23.04
N ALA A 173 21.77 -41.42 23.67
CA ALA A 173 23.15 -41.10 23.31
C ALA A 173 24.08 -42.30 23.50
N SER A 174 23.92 -43.03 24.60
CA SER A 174 24.71 -44.23 24.92
C SER A 174 24.42 -45.37 23.95
N LEU A 175 23.15 -45.60 23.60
CA LEU A 175 22.73 -46.67 22.69
C LEU A 175 23.11 -46.41 21.23
N THR A 176 23.09 -45.16 20.79
CA THR A 176 23.33 -44.78 19.38
C THR A 176 24.74 -44.29 19.10
N ASN A 177 25.55 -44.11 20.15
CA ASN A 177 26.87 -43.47 20.09
C ASN A 177 26.85 -42.07 19.44
N ARG A 178 25.73 -41.34 19.60
CA ARG A 178 25.57 -39.96 19.13
C ARG A 178 25.76 -39.00 20.28
N THR A 179 26.10 -37.75 19.97
CA THR A 179 26.13 -36.68 20.98
C THR A 179 24.73 -36.52 21.60
N ARG A 180 24.67 -36.51 22.93
CA ARG A 180 23.43 -36.30 23.68
C ARG A 180 22.72 -35.02 23.26
N LEU A 181 21.40 -35.11 23.09
CA LEU A 181 20.55 -33.94 22.85
C LEU A 181 20.61 -32.99 24.05
N LEU A 182 20.69 -31.68 23.79
CA LEU A 182 20.59 -30.65 24.82
C LEU A 182 19.17 -30.55 25.34
N LEU A 183 19.02 -30.25 26.64
CA LEU A 183 17.72 -29.99 27.27
C LEU A 183 17.78 -28.68 28.03
N THR A 184 16.95 -27.73 27.62
CA THR A 184 16.84 -26.38 28.19
C THR A 184 15.39 -26.07 28.52
N ALA A 185 15.17 -24.99 29.26
CA ALA A 185 13.83 -24.50 29.50
C ALA A 185 13.79 -22.97 29.55
N ALA A 186 12.74 -22.38 28.98
CA ALA A 186 12.34 -21.01 29.21
C ALA A 186 11.44 -20.96 30.46
N VAL A 187 11.80 -20.11 31.43
CA VAL A 187 11.15 -20.08 32.75
C VAL A 187 10.71 -18.68 33.15
N ALA A 188 9.72 -18.63 34.04
CA ALA A 188 9.13 -17.38 34.52
C ALA A 188 10.16 -16.47 35.21
N ALA A 189 9.95 -15.16 35.12
CA ALA A 189 10.80 -14.16 35.78
C ALA A 189 10.24 -13.59 37.10
N TYR A 190 8.92 -13.62 37.30
CA TYR A 190 8.31 -13.06 38.51
C TYR A 190 8.47 -14.01 39.71
N GLN A 191 9.07 -13.55 40.79
CA GLN A 191 9.46 -14.37 41.95
C GLN A 191 8.32 -15.25 42.50
N PRO A 192 7.10 -14.74 42.77
CA PRO A 192 5.99 -15.59 43.22
C PRO A 192 5.62 -16.72 42.24
N LYS A 193 5.70 -16.47 40.92
CA LYS A 193 5.50 -17.53 39.91
C LYS A 193 6.65 -18.54 39.92
N ILE A 194 7.88 -18.07 40.15
CA ILE A 194 9.05 -18.95 40.23
C ILE A 194 8.88 -19.94 41.41
N GLN A 195 8.58 -19.41 42.60
CA GLN A 195 8.44 -20.20 43.82
C GLN A 195 7.26 -21.19 43.78
N ALA A 196 6.16 -20.80 43.13
CA ALA A 196 5.00 -21.67 42.94
C ALA A 196 5.27 -22.80 41.93
N GLY A 197 6.04 -22.50 40.88
CA GLY A 197 6.10 -23.31 39.67
C GLY A 197 7.29 -24.24 39.52
N TYR A 198 8.41 -23.96 40.18
CA TYR A 198 9.66 -24.65 39.93
C TYR A 198 10.32 -25.15 41.21
N ASP A 199 10.69 -26.43 41.22
CA ASP A 199 11.70 -26.93 42.14
C ASP A 199 13.07 -26.60 41.54
N ILE A 200 13.60 -25.42 41.91
CA ILE A 200 14.80 -24.84 41.30
C ILE A 200 15.99 -25.81 41.41
N GLN A 201 16.16 -26.45 42.56
CA GLN A 201 17.28 -27.34 42.81
C GLN A 201 17.19 -28.59 41.93
N GLU A 202 16.02 -29.24 41.89
CA GLU A 202 15.81 -30.47 41.11
C GLU A 202 16.00 -30.22 39.60
N ILE A 203 15.34 -29.20 39.04
CA ILE A 203 15.45 -28.93 37.59
C ILE A 203 16.86 -28.47 37.20
N SER A 204 17.58 -27.77 38.09
CA SER A 204 18.96 -27.33 37.83
C SER A 204 19.94 -28.49 37.71
N LEU A 205 19.64 -29.66 38.29
CA LEU A 205 20.46 -30.87 38.11
C LEU A 205 20.35 -31.43 36.68
N PHE A 206 19.14 -31.38 36.11
CA PHE A 206 18.79 -32.08 34.88
C PHE A 206 18.69 -31.18 33.64
N LEU A 207 18.64 -29.85 33.76
CA LEU A 207 18.77 -28.94 32.63
C LEU A 207 20.25 -28.68 32.31
N ASP A 208 20.58 -28.51 31.02
CA ASP A 208 21.94 -28.10 30.62
C ASP A 208 22.17 -26.65 31.04
N TYR A 209 21.18 -25.79 30.79
CA TYR A 209 21.09 -24.41 31.25
C TYR A 209 19.63 -23.92 31.17
N ILE A 210 19.35 -22.75 31.73
CA ILE A 210 18.00 -22.21 31.96
C ILE A 210 17.89 -20.81 31.34
N ASN A 211 16.93 -20.63 30.44
CA ASN A 211 16.62 -19.35 29.80
C ASN A 211 15.62 -18.58 30.67
N LEU A 212 16.09 -17.53 31.35
CA LEU A 212 15.24 -16.67 32.17
C LEU A 212 14.47 -15.71 31.25
N MET A 213 13.13 -15.78 31.22
CA MET A 213 12.31 -14.82 30.47
C MET A 213 12.18 -13.49 31.24
N SER A 214 13.32 -12.86 31.51
CA SER A 214 13.50 -11.67 32.34
C SER A 214 13.08 -10.39 31.60
N TYR A 215 11.87 -10.40 31.07
CA TYR A 215 11.13 -9.34 30.39
C TYR A 215 9.63 -9.54 30.69
N ASP A 216 8.75 -8.66 30.17
CA ASP A 216 7.33 -8.65 30.50
C ASP A 216 7.01 -8.47 32.00
N TYR A 217 7.84 -7.73 32.73
CA TYR A 217 7.54 -7.37 34.12
C TYR A 217 6.34 -6.41 34.21
N HIS A 218 6.24 -5.51 33.24
CA HIS A 218 5.12 -4.58 33.09
C HIS A 218 4.60 -4.56 31.66
N GLY A 219 3.30 -4.39 31.51
CA GLY A 219 2.65 -4.25 30.20
C GLY A 219 1.23 -3.71 30.33
N SER A 220 0.50 -3.67 29.22
CA SER A 220 -0.82 -3.05 29.13
C SER A 220 -1.90 -3.70 30.03
N TRP A 221 -1.61 -4.84 30.65
CA TRP A 221 -2.43 -5.46 31.69
C TRP A 221 -2.35 -4.73 33.04
N ASN A 222 -1.38 -3.83 33.23
CA ASN A 222 -1.30 -2.96 34.40
C ASN A 222 -2.10 -1.67 34.17
N SER A 223 -2.74 -1.16 35.24
CA SER A 223 -3.42 0.15 35.27
C SER A 223 -2.45 1.34 35.38
N TYR A 224 -1.15 1.08 35.31
CA TYR A 224 -0.07 2.03 35.42
C TYR A 224 1.05 1.67 34.45
N ILE A 225 1.86 2.65 34.06
CA ILE A 225 3.00 2.42 33.16
C ILE A 225 4.18 1.81 33.91
N GLY A 226 4.93 0.94 33.25
CA GLY A 226 6.16 0.34 33.78
C GLY A 226 7.05 -0.16 32.67
N PHE A 227 8.31 -0.44 32.98
CA PHE A 227 9.28 -0.89 31.98
C PHE A 227 9.13 -2.37 31.63
N ASN A 228 9.39 -2.73 30.37
CA ASN A 228 9.35 -4.12 29.93
C ASN A 228 10.36 -5.00 30.69
N SER A 229 11.62 -4.56 30.78
CA SER A 229 12.69 -5.35 31.42
C SER A 229 13.71 -4.51 32.22
N PRO A 230 13.29 -3.89 33.34
CA PRO A 230 14.19 -3.10 34.19
C PRO A 230 15.25 -3.98 34.86
N VAL A 231 16.49 -3.49 34.95
CA VAL A 231 17.60 -4.25 35.56
C VAL A 231 17.45 -4.30 37.09
N TYR A 232 17.11 -3.15 37.67
CA TYR A 232 17.04 -2.92 39.12
C TYR A 232 15.67 -2.39 39.53
N PRO A 233 15.27 -2.57 40.81
CA PRO A 233 14.10 -1.91 41.35
C PRO A 233 14.35 -0.42 41.54
N ARG A 234 13.29 0.37 41.57
CA ARG A 234 13.34 1.79 41.90
C ARG A 234 13.30 2.00 43.41
N SER A 235 13.84 3.12 43.91
CA SER A 235 13.78 3.46 45.33
C SER A 235 12.35 3.69 45.85
N THR A 236 11.40 3.99 44.97
CA THR A 236 9.98 4.23 45.30
C THR A 236 9.11 2.97 45.23
N GLU A 237 9.64 1.86 44.73
CA GLU A 237 8.89 0.60 44.61
C GLU A 237 8.78 -0.06 45.99
N ILE A 238 7.56 -0.51 46.32
CA ILE A 238 7.23 -1.16 47.59
C ILE A 238 6.66 -2.55 47.35
N ASP A 239 6.75 -3.41 48.37
CA ASP A 239 6.20 -4.76 48.37
C ASP A 239 6.61 -5.58 47.12
N ASP A 240 5.65 -6.25 46.49
CA ASP A 240 5.82 -7.11 45.33
C ASP A 240 6.46 -6.42 44.11
N GLN A 241 6.35 -5.08 44.03
CA GLN A 241 6.93 -4.31 42.93
C GLN A 241 8.45 -4.42 42.90
N ARG A 242 9.09 -4.59 44.07
CA ARG A 242 10.56 -4.72 44.18
C ARG A 242 11.10 -6.01 43.56
N PHE A 243 10.23 -6.96 43.24
CA PHE A 243 10.59 -8.22 42.57
C PHE A 243 10.37 -8.19 41.05
N LEU A 244 9.86 -7.08 40.49
CA LEU A 244 9.58 -6.92 39.07
C LEU A 244 10.80 -6.39 38.28
N ASN A 245 11.96 -7.02 38.44
CA ASN A 245 13.21 -6.65 37.76
C ASN A 245 14.16 -7.85 37.59
N GLN A 246 15.13 -7.69 36.68
CA GLN A 246 16.08 -8.74 36.32
C GLN A 246 16.97 -9.18 37.49
N GLN A 247 17.37 -8.26 38.37
CA GLN A 247 18.19 -8.59 39.53
C GLN A 247 17.45 -9.51 40.50
N ALA A 248 16.20 -9.19 40.85
CA ALA A 248 15.39 -10.02 41.74
C ALA A 248 15.16 -11.41 41.17
N THR A 249 14.90 -11.52 39.86
CA THR A 249 14.78 -12.80 39.16
C THR A 249 16.05 -13.63 39.29
N VAL A 250 17.20 -13.08 38.95
CA VAL A 250 18.48 -13.81 39.03
C VAL A 250 18.78 -14.24 40.47
N ASN A 251 18.60 -13.34 41.44
CA ASN A 251 18.83 -13.66 42.85
C ASN A 251 17.92 -14.80 43.33
N THR A 252 16.63 -14.80 42.95
CA THR A 252 15.69 -15.89 43.30
C THR A 252 16.19 -17.25 42.82
N TRP A 253 16.71 -17.34 41.60
CA TRP A 253 17.24 -18.59 41.04
C TRP A 253 18.55 -19.02 41.71
N LEU A 254 19.44 -18.08 42.01
CA LEU A 254 20.70 -18.36 42.71
C LEU A 254 20.45 -18.82 44.16
N GLU A 255 19.58 -18.13 44.90
CA GLU A 255 19.18 -18.48 46.27
C GLU A 255 18.43 -19.81 46.32
N GLY A 256 17.69 -20.16 45.26
CA GLY A 256 17.05 -21.45 45.07
C GLY A 256 18.00 -22.61 44.75
N GLY A 257 19.32 -22.36 44.66
CA GLY A 257 20.34 -23.39 44.44
C GLY A 257 20.74 -23.62 42.99
N CYS A 258 20.31 -22.77 42.05
CA CYS A 258 20.78 -22.85 40.66
C CYS A 258 22.20 -22.29 40.52
N PRO A 259 23.17 -23.01 39.93
CA PRO A 259 24.48 -22.45 39.64
C PRO A 259 24.40 -21.29 38.64
N SER A 260 25.13 -20.20 38.89
CA SER A 260 25.20 -19.05 37.96
C SER A 260 25.64 -19.48 36.55
N SER A 261 26.51 -20.48 36.46
CA SER A 261 27.00 -21.10 35.22
C SER A 261 25.93 -21.90 34.44
N LYS A 262 24.67 -21.91 34.88
CA LYS A 262 23.52 -22.44 34.14
C LYS A 262 22.47 -21.39 33.82
N LEU A 263 22.58 -20.17 34.36
CA LEU A 263 21.58 -19.13 34.15
C LEU A 263 21.91 -18.31 32.91
N ILE A 264 20.91 -18.14 32.04
CA ILE A 264 20.97 -17.34 30.83
C ILE A 264 19.97 -16.19 30.97
N LEU A 265 20.45 -14.95 30.94
CA LEU A 265 19.59 -13.77 31.13
C LEU A 265 18.83 -13.43 29.84
N GLY A 266 17.51 -13.29 29.90
CA GLY A 266 16.67 -12.91 28.75
C GLY A 266 16.69 -11.41 28.45
N LEU A 267 16.82 -11.10 27.16
CA LEU A 267 16.86 -9.76 26.59
C LEU A 267 15.76 -9.64 25.53
N GLY A 268 14.75 -8.80 25.79
CA GLY A 268 13.64 -8.57 24.89
C GLY A 268 13.94 -7.47 23.85
N MET A 269 13.96 -7.80 22.56
CA MET A 269 14.14 -6.87 21.44
C MET A 269 12.83 -6.14 21.07
N TYR A 270 12.05 -5.77 22.09
CA TYR A 270 10.76 -5.13 21.94
C TYR A 270 10.45 -4.27 23.17
N GLY A 271 9.47 -3.39 23.01
CA GLY A 271 8.92 -2.58 24.09
C GLY A 271 7.46 -2.92 24.38
N ARG A 272 7.07 -2.72 25.64
CA ARG A 272 5.67 -2.74 26.06
C ARG A 272 5.13 -1.32 26.07
N THR A 273 3.95 -1.13 25.48
CA THR A 273 3.37 0.19 25.25
C THR A 273 2.12 0.45 26.08
N PHE A 274 1.93 1.71 26.43
CA PHE A 274 0.84 2.18 27.27
C PHE A 274 0.21 3.43 26.67
N LYS A 275 -1.08 3.59 26.95
CA LYS A 275 -1.81 4.83 26.72
C LYS A 275 -2.01 5.56 28.06
N LEU A 276 -1.44 6.74 28.19
CA LEU A 276 -1.48 7.56 29.41
C LEU A 276 -2.88 8.11 29.68
N LYS A 277 -3.26 8.20 30.96
CA LYS A 277 -4.56 8.77 31.37
C LYS A 277 -4.66 10.29 31.11
N SER A 278 -3.58 11.03 31.29
CA SER A 278 -3.53 12.48 31.04
C SER A 278 -2.67 12.82 29.83
N LYS A 279 -3.18 13.69 28.95
CA LYS A 279 -2.45 14.26 27.80
C LYS A 279 -1.53 15.43 28.19
N ARG A 280 -1.83 16.12 29.30
CA ARG A 280 -1.05 17.26 29.81
C ARG A 280 -0.04 16.72 30.83
N ASN A 281 1.23 16.84 30.48
CA ASN A 281 2.34 16.01 30.94
C ASN A 281 3.07 16.61 32.16
N PRO A 282 2.88 16.05 33.37
CA PRO A 282 3.96 16.00 34.36
C PRO A 282 4.41 14.56 34.72
N ASP A 283 3.58 13.55 34.52
CA ASP A 283 3.81 12.20 35.07
C ASP A 283 4.05 11.14 33.98
N ILE A 284 5.23 11.18 33.34
CA ILE A 284 5.74 10.13 32.42
C ILE A 284 6.70 9.15 33.11
N LYS A 285 6.71 9.15 34.44
CA LYS A 285 7.52 8.25 35.25
C LYS A 285 6.79 6.91 35.43
N PRO A 286 7.52 5.80 35.63
CA PRO A 286 6.95 4.54 36.10
C PRO A 286 5.91 4.75 37.21
N TYR A 287 4.87 3.91 37.19
CA TYR A 287 3.69 3.96 38.06
C TYR A 287 2.70 5.11 37.80
N ALA A 288 2.92 5.94 36.78
CA ALA A 288 1.90 6.88 36.33
C ALA A 288 0.65 6.15 35.77
N PRO A 289 -0.57 6.71 35.96
CA PRO A 289 -1.80 6.06 35.54
C PRO A 289 -1.90 5.82 34.02
N SER A 290 -2.26 4.59 33.65
CA SER A 290 -2.53 4.15 32.28
C SER A 290 -4.01 3.84 32.08
N ILE A 291 -4.54 4.06 30.88
CA ILE A 291 -5.88 3.64 30.45
C ILE A 291 -5.86 2.40 29.55
N GLY A 292 -4.70 1.80 29.34
CA GLY A 292 -4.55 0.53 28.64
C GLY A 292 -3.38 0.48 27.67
N ALA A 293 -3.53 -0.34 26.64
CA ALA A 293 -2.51 -0.58 25.63
C ALA A 293 -2.23 0.66 24.76
N GLY A 294 -0.95 0.88 24.46
CA GLY A 294 -0.56 1.81 23.41
C GLY A 294 -0.97 1.31 22.03
N LEU A 295 -0.93 2.21 21.04
CA LEU A 295 -1.33 1.91 19.66
C LEU A 295 -0.45 0.80 19.05
N PRO A 296 -1.04 -0.06 18.19
CA PRO A 296 -0.31 -1.13 17.53
C PRO A 296 0.70 -0.58 16.52
N GLY A 297 1.85 -1.25 16.40
CA GLY A 297 2.85 -0.95 15.38
C GLY A 297 2.40 -1.33 13.97
N ASN A 298 3.05 -0.75 12.95
CA ASN A 298 2.71 -1.00 11.54
C ASN A 298 3.02 -2.43 11.09
N PHE A 299 4.03 -3.07 11.70
CA PHE A 299 4.56 -4.37 11.31
C PHE A 299 4.16 -5.45 12.30
N THR A 300 4.31 -5.20 13.61
CA THR A 300 3.92 -6.15 14.65
C THR A 300 2.41 -6.22 14.84
N ARG A 301 1.68 -5.13 14.53
CA ARG A 301 0.21 -5.04 14.55
C ARG A 301 -0.45 -5.50 15.86
N ASN A 302 0.28 -5.39 16.97
CA ASN A 302 -0.17 -5.82 18.29
C ASN A 302 -0.22 -4.64 19.26
N SER A 303 -1.42 -4.29 19.75
CA SER A 303 -1.58 -3.20 20.71
C SER A 303 -0.88 -3.54 22.03
N GLY A 304 -0.18 -2.58 22.63
CA GLY A 304 0.60 -2.83 23.84
C GLY A 304 2.00 -3.38 23.59
N PHE A 305 2.41 -3.54 22.32
CA PHE A 305 3.69 -4.14 21.93
C PHE A 305 4.28 -3.42 20.70
N LEU A 306 5.58 -3.18 20.70
CA LEU A 306 6.32 -2.68 19.54
C LEU A 306 7.68 -3.36 19.43
N SER A 307 8.08 -3.73 18.21
CA SER A 307 9.44 -4.19 17.93
C SER A 307 10.47 -3.06 18.13
N TYR A 308 11.74 -3.43 18.31
CA TYR A 308 12.83 -2.46 18.43
C TYR A 308 12.93 -1.54 17.19
N TYR A 309 12.80 -2.10 15.99
CA TYR A 309 12.86 -1.32 14.75
C TYR A 309 11.66 -0.37 14.59
N GLU A 310 10.46 -0.73 15.05
CA GLU A 310 9.30 0.18 15.08
C GLU A 310 9.55 1.35 16.03
N ILE A 311 10.09 1.08 17.22
CA ILE A 311 10.43 2.14 18.19
C ILE A 311 11.47 3.09 17.59
N CYS A 312 12.47 2.57 16.88
CA CYS A 312 13.44 3.38 16.13
C CYS A 312 12.77 4.28 15.10
N ASP A 313 11.80 3.77 14.34
CA ASP A 313 11.05 4.53 13.35
C ASP A 313 10.21 5.64 13.99
N LEU A 314 9.57 5.36 15.13
CA LEU A 314 8.82 6.37 15.90
C LEU A 314 9.74 7.50 16.38
N ILE A 315 10.92 7.17 16.89
CA ILE A 315 11.92 8.14 17.35
C ILE A 315 12.43 8.99 16.18
N LYS A 316 12.88 8.36 15.09
CA LYS A 316 13.55 9.05 13.98
C LYS A 316 12.61 9.78 13.04
N LYS A 317 11.50 9.13 12.66
CA LYS A 317 10.61 9.61 11.60
C LYS A 317 9.38 10.34 12.14
N GLN A 318 8.98 10.05 13.38
CA GLN A 318 7.78 10.61 13.99
C GLN A 318 8.07 11.52 15.19
N ASN A 319 9.32 11.94 15.40
CA ASN A 319 9.74 12.89 16.44
C ASN A 319 9.28 12.50 17.86
N TRP A 320 9.38 11.22 18.22
CA TRP A 320 9.15 10.80 19.61
C TRP A 320 10.30 11.28 20.52
N SER A 321 9.94 11.71 21.73
CA SER A 321 10.93 12.08 22.75
C SER A 321 11.46 10.83 23.44
N THR A 322 12.75 10.82 23.78
CA THR A 322 13.39 9.71 24.49
C THR A 322 13.97 10.18 25.82
N LYS A 323 13.91 9.32 26.84
CA LYS A 323 14.51 9.51 28.15
C LYS A 323 15.12 8.20 28.64
N TYR A 324 16.06 8.30 29.57
CA TYR A 324 16.74 7.15 30.17
C TYR A 324 16.54 7.18 31.69
N ASP A 325 16.03 6.10 32.26
CA ASP A 325 15.89 5.96 33.70
C ASP A 325 17.19 5.39 34.30
N LYS A 326 17.81 6.17 35.19
CA LYS A 326 19.11 5.83 35.79
C LYS A 326 19.02 4.84 36.95
N GLU A 327 17.86 4.69 37.58
CA GLU A 327 17.70 3.72 38.65
C GLU A 327 17.48 2.33 38.06
N GLN A 328 16.54 2.22 37.12
CA GLN A 328 16.15 0.94 36.52
C GLN A 328 17.00 0.56 35.28
N GLN A 329 17.88 1.46 34.84
CA GLN A 329 18.88 1.26 33.75
C GLN A 329 18.26 0.91 32.39
N VAL A 330 17.14 1.55 32.05
CA VAL A 330 16.39 1.31 30.81
C VAL A 330 15.83 2.60 30.20
N PRO A 331 15.74 2.69 28.87
CA PRO A 331 15.11 3.82 28.19
C PRO A 331 13.59 3.71 28.12
N PHE A 332 12.95 4.86 27.86
CA PHE A 332 11.60 4.93 27.34
C PHE A 332 11.48 6.01 26.27
N ALA A 333 10.48 5.87 25.42
CA ALA A 333 10.08 6.88 24.45
C ALA A 333 8.60 7.22 24.64
N TYR A 334 8.23 8.46 24.33
CA TYR A 334 6.86 8.92 24.45
C TYR A 334 6.53 10.03 23.45
N LYS A 335 5.25 10.13 23.10
CA LYS A 335 4.67 11.21 22.31
C LYS A 335 3.18 11.31 22.64
N ASN A 336 2.71 12.51 22.98
CA ASN A 336 1.32 12.75 23.40
C ASN A 336 0.92 11.81 24.56
N ASP A 337 -0.11 10.99 24.37
CA ASP A 337 -0.58 9.98 25.33
C ASP A 337 0.03 8.59 25.11
N GLN A 338 1.00 8.44 24.19
CA GLN A 338 1.66 7.16 23.92
C GLN A 338 3.01 7.08 24.64
N TRP A 339 3.26 5.94 25.29
CA TRP A 339 4.48 5.68 26.03
C TRP A 339 4.97 4.25 25.76
N VAL A 340 6.28 4.05 25.62
CA VAL A 340 6.91 2.74 25.44
C VAL A 340 8.16 2.60 26.28
N GLY A 341 8.21 1.54 27.10
CA GLY A 341 9.39 1.11 27.84
C GLY A 341 10.06 -0.01 27.08
N TYR A 342 11.32 0.17 26.71
CA TYR A 342 12.03 -0.72 25.79
C TYR A 342 13.51 -0.84 26.15
N ASP A 343 14.26 -1.61 25.37
CA ASP A 343 15.70 -1.71 25.47
C ASP A 343 16.39 -1.06 24.28
N ASN A 344 17.48 -0.34 24.54
CA ASN A 344 18.37 0.19 23.52
C ASN A 344 19.80 -0.30 23.76
N GLN A 345 20.75 0.18 22.95
CA GLN A 345 22.15 -0.22 23.02
C GLN A 345 22.72 0.03 24.41
N GLN A 346 22.41 1.19 25.00
CA GLN A 346 22.91 1.54 26.33
C GLN A 346 22.38 0.57 27.40
N SER A 347 21.08 0.25 27.43
CA SER A 347 20.54 -0.70 28.42
C SER A 347 21.02 -2.13 28.19
N ILE A 348 21.14 -2.57 26.94
CA ILE A 348 21.71 -3.88 26.60
C ILE A 348 23.18 -3.97 27.05
N GLU A 349 23.99 -2.94 26.84
CA GLU A 349 25.38 -2.89 27.34
C GLU A 349 25.44 -3.01 28.87
N GLN A 350 24.55 -2.32 29.59
CA GLN A 350 24.46 -2.45 31.06
C GLN A 350 24.08 -3.87 31.49
N LYS A 351 23.13 -4.50 30.78
CA LYS A 351 22.73 -5.89 31.04
C LYS A 351 23.85 -6.89 30.76
N CYS A 352 24.65 -6.66 29.73
CA CYS A 352 25.84 -7.47 29.45
C CYS A 352 26.89 -7.36 30.56
N GLN A 353 27.12 -6.14 31.06
CA GLN A 353 28.01 -5.92 32.21
C GLN A 353 27.46 -6.60 33.48
N TYR A 354 26.14 -6.56 33.69
CA TYR A 354 25.48 -7.26 34.78
C TYR A 354 25.69 -8.79 34.68
N ILE A 355 25.48 -9.37 33.51
CA ILE A 355 25.72 -10.80 33.23
C ILE A 355 27.16 -11.18 33.59
N ALA A 356 28.14 -10.40 33.13
CA ALA A 356 29.55 -10.64 33.43
C ALA A 356 29.84 -10.52 34.92
N LYS A 357 29.30 -9.48 35.60
CA LYS A 357 29.49 -9.24 37.03
C LYS A 357 28.92 -10.38 37.89
N GLN A 358 27.81 -10.98 37.48
CA GLN A 358 27.17 -12.10 38.18
C GLN A 358 27.70 -13.47 37.75
N ASN A 359 28.69 -13.54 36.85
CA ASN A 359 29.21 -14.78 36.29
C ASN A 359 28.11 -15.71 35.75
N LEU A 360 27.13 -15.13 35.04
CA LEU A 360 26.06 -15.93 34.40
C LEU A 360 26.61 -16.59 33.14
N ALA A 361 25.99 -17.70 32.73
CA ALA A 361 26.44 -18.47 31.57
C ALA A 361 26.24 -17.78 30.22
N GLY A 362 25.36 -16.79 30.13
CA GLY A 362 25.03 -16.20 28.85
C GLY A 362 23.87 -15.21 28.83
N ALA A 363 23.50 -14.85 27.62
CA ALA A 363 22.31 -14.07 27.29
C ALA A 363 21.41 -14.83 26.32
N MET A 364 20.10 -14.62 26.44
CA MET A 364 19.08 -15.11 25.53
C MET A 364 18.35 -13.92 24.90
N ILE A 365 18.06 -13.99 23.61
CA ILE A 365 17.45 -12.91 22.83
C ILE A 365 16.06 -13.34 22.38
N TRP A 366 15.05 -12.57 22.79
CA TRP A 366 13.66 -12.68 22.30
C TRP A 366 13.26 -11.39 21.56
N SER A 367 13.23 -11.35 20.23
CA SER A 367 13.66 -12.37 19.27
C SER A 367 14.45 -11.72 18.13
N LEU A 368 15.11 -12.53 17.29
CA LEU A 368 15.94 -12.03 16.18
C LEU A 368 15.15 -11.14 15.22
N ASP A 369 13.90 -11.51 14.95
CA ASP A 369 13.00 -10.85 14.02
C ASP A 369 12.42 -9.51 14.55
N LEU A 370 12.72 -9.13 15.80
CA LEU A 370 12.27 -7.88 16.41
C LEU A 370 13.38 -6.83 16.53
N ASP A 371 14.64 -7.24 16.31
CA ASP A 371 15.80 -6.35 16.20
C ASP A 371 15.82 -5.60 14.84
N ASP A 372 16.70 -4.62 14.66
CA ASP A 372 16.97 -3.98 13.37
C ASP A 372 17.84 -4.91 12.49
N PHE A 373 17.25 -6.05 12.08
CA PHE A 373 17.93 -7.10 11.31
C PHE A 373 18.29 -6.69 9.88
N HIS A 374 17.68 -5.59 9.38
CA HIS A 374 18.07 -4.97 8.12
C HIS A 374 19.30 -4.07 8.35
N ALA A 375 20.49 -4.66 8.26
CA ALA A 375 21.71 -3.85 8.25
C ALA A 375 21.77 -3.03 6.95
N ASP A 376 21.40 -1.76 7.01
CA ASP A 376 21.62 -0.84 5.91
C ASP A 376 23.03 -0.24 6.02
N VAL A 377 23.96 -0.88 5.32
CA VAL A 377 25.36 -0.48 5.16
C VAL A 377 25.53 0.84 4.40
N THR A 378 24.44 1.41 3.87
CA THR A 378 24.43 2.67 3.11
C THR A 378 23.96 3.86 3.95
N ILE A 379 23.38 3.63 5.14
CA ILE A 379 22.95 4.70 6.05
C ILE A 379 24.14 5.56 6.44
N ARG A 380 23.95 6.87 6.39
CA ARG A 380 24.94 7.86 6.81
C ARG A 380 24.64 8.36 8.21
N ASP A 381 25.68 8.51 9.03
CA ASP A 381 25.56 9.15 10.35
C ASP A 381 25.36 10.67 10.23
N LYS A 382 25.29 11.37 11.37
CA LYS A 382 25.17 12.85 11.44
C LYS A 382 26.34 13.59 10.77
N HIS A 383 27.44 12.92 10.48
CA HIS A 383 28.63 13.44 9.79
C HIS A 383 28.69 13.01 8.32
N GLY A 384 27.68 12.28 7.83
CA GLY A 384 27.63 11.81 6.44
C GLY A 384 28.37 10.49 6.19
N TYR A 385 28.89 9.82 7.23
CA TYR A 385 29.70 8.61 7.10
C TYR A 385 28.85 7.35 7.11
N THR A 386 29.11 6.44 6.17
CA THR A 386 28.56 5.08 6.20
C THR A 386 29.26 4.22 7.26
N PRO A 387 28.68 3.09 7.70
CA PRO A 387 29.33 2.17 8.63
C PRO A 387 30.72 1.72 8.18
N LEU A 388 30.95 1.58 6.87
CA LEU A 388 32.26 1.28 6.30
C LEU A 388 33.25 2.43 6.52
N ILE A 389 32.84 3.65 6.20
CA ILE A 389 33.67 4.85 6.38
C ILE A 389 33.96 5.09 7.86
N SER A 390 32.99 4.88 8.74
CA SER A 390 33.16 4.98 10.18
C SER A 390 34.15 3.94 10.73
N ALA A 391 34.08 2.69 10.24
CA ALA A 391 35.03 1.64 10.62
C ALA A 391 36.45 1.94 10.11
N GLN A 392 36.59 2.51 8.91
CA GLN A 392 37.86 2.94 8.33
C GLN A 392 38.48 4.11 9.11
N ILE A 393 37.69 5.15 9.41
CA ILE A 393 38.12 6.31 10.20
C ILE A 393 38.61 5.86 11.59
N ASN A 394 37.88 4.94 12.22
CA ASN A 394 38.22 4.41 13.54
C ASN A 394 39.26 3.27 13.52
N ARG A 395 39.87 2.98 12.36
CA ARG A 395 40.92 1.97 12.15
C ARG A 395 40.55 0.57 12.70
N LYS A 396 39.29 0.17 12.60
CA LYS A 396 38.82 -1.15 13.03
C LYS A 396 38.93 -2.14 11.88
N VAL A 397 40.14 -2.66 11.66
CA VAL A 397 40.49 -3.50 10.49
C VAL A 397 39.53 -4.69 10.33
N ASP A 398 39.29 -5.47 11.39
CA ASP A 398 38.38 -6.61 11.36
C ASP A 398 36.94 -6.22 11.01
N THR A 399 36.51 -5.03 11.45
CA THR A 399 35.16 -4.51 11.18
C THR A 399 35.05 -3.99 9.74
N VAL A 400 36.12 -3.42 9.19
CA VAL A 400 36.20 -3.03 7.78
C VAL A 400 36.12 -4.26 6.89
N GLU A 401 36.94 -5.28 7.17
CA GLU A 401 36.95 -6.54 6.40
C GLU A 401 35.58 -7.23 6.45
N MET A 402 34.96 -7.32 7.63
CA MET A 402 33.63 -7.90 7.77
C MET A 402 32.54 -7.12 7.01
N ILE A 403 32.57 -5.78 7.04
CA ILE A 403 31.62 -4.95 6.29
C ILE A 403 31.87 -5.07 4.78
N GLN A 404 33.13 -5.12 4.35
CA GLN A 404 33.51 -5.30 2.95
C GLN A 404 33.02 -6.66 2.43
N ASN A 405 33.29 -7.74 3.16
CA ASN A 405 32.85 -9.09 2.83
C ASN A 405 31.32 -9.20 2.79
N GLU A 406 30.60 -8.56 3.71
CA GLU A 406 29.13 -8.53 3.71
C GLU A 406 28.58 -7.72 2.53
N ILE A 407 29.21 -6.60 2.16
CA ILE A 407 28.85 -5.83 0.97
C ILE A 407 29.06 -6.68 -0.29
N GLU A 408 30.18 -7.38 -0.40
CA GLU A 408 30.50 -8.27 -1.52
C GLU A 408 29.54 -9.47 -1.59
N LEU A 409 29.25 -10.11 -0.46
CA LEU A 409 28.30 -11.22 -0.36
C LEU A 409 26.88 -10.77 -0.77
N ARG A 410 26.44 -9.60 -0.30
CA ARG A 410 25.14 -9.02 -0.71
C ARG A 410 25.10 -8.67 -2.18
N GLN A 411 26.21 -8.19 -2.74
CA GLN A 411 26.32 -7.96 -4.18
C GLN A 411 26.27 -9.28 -4.97
N GLN A 412 26.92 -10.34 -4.50
CA GLN A 412 26.86 -11.67 -5.12
C GLN A 412 25.46 -12.28 -5.07
N VAL A 413 24.82 -12.30 -3.88
CA VAL A 413 23.44 -12.80 -3.72
C VAL A 413 22.47 -11.99 -4.58
N ARG A 414 22.66 -10.66 -4.65
CA ARG A 414 21.89 -9.80 -5.53
C ARG A 414 22.07 -10.18 -6.99
N GLN A 415 23.30 -10.38 -7.46
CA GLN A 415 23.59 -10.79 -8.84
C GLN A 415 23.00 -12.18 -9.18
N GLU A 416 23.04 -13.13 -8.25
CA GLU A 416 22.42 -14.45 -8.41
C GLU A 416 20.90 -14.38 -8.46
N THR A 417 20.27 -13.62 -7.56
CA THR A 417 18.81 -13.43 -7.54
C THR A 417 18.32 -12.65 -8.77
N GLU A 418 19.10 -11.67 -9.23
CA GLU A 418 18.87 -10.96 -10.50
C GLU A 418 18.87 -11.94 -11.68
N LYS A 419 19.85 -12.86 -11.74
CA LYS A 419 19.92 -13.89 -12.78
C LYS A 419 18.74 -14.86 -12.71
N LYS A 420 18.35 -15.32 -11.53
CA LYS A 420 17.18 -16.20 -11.34
C LYS A 420 15.87 -15.53 -11.74
N LEU A 421 15.70 -14.26 -11.39
CA LEU A 421 14.54 -13.47 -11.82
C LEU A 421 14.49 -13.35 -13.34
N LEU A 422 15.66 -13.21 -13.98
CA LEU A 422 15.80 -13.16 -15.43
C LEU A 422 15.38 -14.46 -16.10
N ASP A 423 15.83 -15.59 -15.56
CA ASP A 423 15.48 -16.93 -16.05
C ASP A 423 13.98 -17.21 -15.85
N ALA A 424 13.39 -16.85 -14.70
CA ALA A 424 11.95 -16.97 -14.46
C ALA A 424 11.12 -16.11 -15.44
N CYS A 425 11.59 -14.89 -15.73
CA CYS A 425 10.97 -14.05 -16.75
C CYS A 425 11.16 -14.58 -18.18
N PHE A 426 12.20 -15.39 -18.44
CA PHE A 426 12.44 -16.06 -19.72
C PHE A 426 11.46 -17.22 -19.92
N ASP A 427 11.25 -18.02 -18.87
CA ASP A 427 10.37 -19.19 -18.89
C ASP A 427 8.88 -18.82 -18.75
N GLY A 428 8.57 -17.58 -18.35
CA GLY A 428 7.21 -17.13 -18.09
C GLY A 428 6.64 -17.66 -16.77
N ASP A 429 7.50 -18.05 -15.84
CA ASP A 429 7.16 -18.65 -14.54
C ASP A 429 6.86 -17.55 -13.51
N VAL A 430 5.56 -17.34 -13.24
CA VAL A 430 5.06 -16.27 -12.36
C VAL A 430 5.43 -16.52 -10.91
N GLU A 431 5.38 -17.77 -10.46
CA GLU A 431 5.63 -18.14 -9.06
C GLU A 431 7.10 -17.91 -8.69
N LYS A 432 8.03 -18.36 -9.54
CA LYS A 432 9.46 -18.10 -9.31
C LYS A 432 9.81 -16.61 -9.39
N ALA A 433 9.14 -15.85 -10.26
CA ALA A 433 9.31 -14.41 -10.36
C ALA A 433 8.81 -13.70 -9.09
N GLU A 434 7.67 -14.12 -8.52
CA GLU A 434 7.13 -13.58 -7.28
C GLU A 434 8.04 -13.89 -6.08
N GLU A 435 8.56 -15.13 -5.99
CA GLU A 435 9.52 -15.52 -4.95
C GLU A 435 10.79 -14.65 -5.00
N CYS A 436 11.35 -14.45 -6.20
CA CYS A 436 12.54 -13.61 -6.38
C CYS A 436 12.26 -12.14 -6.04
N LEU A 437 11.10 -11.61 -6.42
CA LEU A 437 10.71 -10.23 -6.12
C LEU A 437 10.41 -10.01 -4.63
N ALA A 438 9.84 -11.01 -3.96
CA ALA A 438 9.65 -11.01 -2.51
C ALA A 438 11.00 -11.00 -1.78
N HIS A 439 11.97 -11.80 -2.25
CA HIS A 439 13.33 -11.84 -1.70
C HIS A 439 14.08 -10.51 -1.88
N LEU A 440 13.81 -9.77 -2.97
CA LEU A 440 14.43 -8.47 -3.26
C LEU A 440 13.80 -7.29 -2.47
N GLY A 441 12.58 -7.44 -1.96
CA GLY A 441 11.92 -6.45 -1.09
C GLY A 441 11.95 -5.01 -1.63
N ALA A 442 12.45 -4.06 -0.82
CA ALA A 442 12.54 -2.64 -1.18
C ALA A 442 13.50 -2.35 -2.36
N HIS A 443 14.38 -3.29 -2.71
CA HIS A 443 15.33 -3.15 -3.83
C HIS A 443 14.76 -3.70 -5.14
N ALA A 444 13.62 -4.39 -5.12
CA ALA A 444 12.96 -4.93 -6.30
C ALA A 444 12.75 -3.86 -7.38
N LYS A 445 12.28 -2.66 -7.00
CA LYS A 445 12.10 -1.54 -7.95
C LYS A 445 13.41 -1.07 -8.58
N ALA A 446 14.51 -1.03 -7.84
CA ALA A 446 15.81 -0.61 -8.39
C ALA A 446 16.37 -1.67 -9.34
N VAL A 447 16.22 -2.95 -8.96
CA VAL A 447 16.66 -4.10 -9.74
C VAL A 447 15.88 -4.23 -11.05
N LEU A 448 14.55 -4.19 -10.98
CA LEU A 448 13.65 -4.24 -12.15
C LEU A 448 13.95 -3.15 -13.18
N ASN A 449 14.54 -2.04 -12.75
CA ASN A 449 14.82 -0.87 -13.57
C ASN A 449 16.32 -0.67 -13.86
N SER A 450 17.17 -1.59 -13.41
CA SER A 450 18.62 -1.59 -13.63
C SER A 450 19.00 -2.50 -14.80
N SER A 451 20.00 -2.09 -15.58
CA SER A 451 20.55 -2.90 -16.69
C SER A 451 21.84 -3.57 -16.22
N PRO A 452 21.90 -4.90 -16.05
CA PRO A 452 23.14 -5.58 -15.69
C PRO A 452 24.11 -5.53 -16.88
N ASN A 453 25.35 -5.08 -16.64
CA ASN A 453 26.50 -5.19 -17.56
C ASN A 453 26.46 -4.38 -18.87
N GLY A 454 25.62 -3.35 -18.99
CA GLY A 454 25.60 -2.49 -20.19
C GLY A 454 25.15 -3.20 -21.48
N SER A 455 24.70 -4.46 -21.39
CA SER A 455 23.92 -5.14 -22.41
C SER A 455 22.45 -4.78 -22.19
N ASP A 456 21.98 -3.77 -22.92
CA ASP A 456 20.66 -3.16 -22.82
C ASP A 456 19.48 -4.08 -23.28
N THR A 457 19.75 -5.38 -23.44
CA THR A 457 18.86 -6.41 -24.00
C THR A 457 17.78 -6.93 -23.03
N LEU A 458 17.70 -6.42 -21.79
CA LEU A 458 17.02 -7.09 -20.66
C LEU A 458 16.18 -6.14 -19.78
N ASN A 459 15.20 -5.42 -20.35
CA ASN A 459 14.11 -4.90 -19.52
C ASN A 459 13.17 -6.07 -19.15
N PHE A 460 12.99 -6.37 -17.86
CA PHE A 460 12.13 -7.47 -17.38
C PHE A 460 10.71 -7.34 -17.92
N LEU A 461 10.18 -6.12 -17.98
CA LEU A 461 8.86 -5.83 -18.52
C LEU A 461 8.79 -6.14 -20.03
N TYR A 462 9.81 -5.76 -20.80
CA TYR A 462 9.91 -6.09 -22.23
C TYR A 462 9.88 -7.61 -22.47
N ARG A 463 10.55 -8.40 -21.61
CA ARG A 463 10.60 -9.86 -21.73
C ARG A 463 9.27 -10.51 -21.38
N ALA A 464 8.62 -10.05 -20.30
CA ALA A 464 7.28 -10.50 -19.92
C ALA A 464 6.23 -10.18 -21.02
N CYS A 465 6.34 -9.02 -21.67
CA CYS A 465 5.48 -8.70 -22.82
C CYS A 465 5.73 -9.60 -24.04
N ARG A 466 6.95 -10.13 -24.19
CA ARG A 466 7.31 -11.05 -25.29
C ARG A 466 6.77 -12.47 -25.08
N THR A 467 6.69 -12.93 -23.84
CA THR A 467 6.12 -14.25 -23.50
C THR A 467 4.60 -14.23 -23.56
N GLY A 468 3.96 -13.06 -23.44
CA GLY A 468 2.51 -12.90 -23.51
C GLY A 468 1.78 -13.28 -22.23
N ASN A 469 2.50 -13.46 -21.11
CA ASN A 469 1.93 -13.83 -19.83
C ASN A 469 1.41 -12.59 -19.07
N VAL A 470 0.09 -12.47 -18.95
CA VAL A 470 -0.60 -11.33 -18.33
C VAL A 470 -0.26 -11.19 -16.85
N ASP A 471 -0.24 -12.28 -16.10
CA ASP A 471 -0.05 -12.27 -14.64
C ASP A 471 1.37 -11.85 -14.26
N LEU A 472 2.35 -12.27 -15.07
CA LEU A 472 3.73 -11.81 -14.93
C LEU A 472 3.86 -10.29 -15.16
N VAL A 473 3.16 -9.76 -16.16
CA VAL A 473 3.15 -8.31 -16.44
C VAL A 473 2.46 -7.55 -15.29
N LYS A 474 1.35 -8.06 -14.75
CA LYS A 474 0.66 -7.46 -13.58
C LYS A 474 1.59 -7.42 -12.36
N LEU A 475 2.30 -8.51 -12.09
CA LEU A 475 3.25 -8.63 -10.98
C LEU A 475 4.41 -7.62 -11.11
N LEU A 476 5.04 -7.53 -12.29
CA LEU A 476 6.16 -6.61 -12.52
C LEU A 476 5.74 -5.14 -12.42
N LEU A 477 4.55 -4.78 -12.93
CA LEU A 477 4.00 -3.42 -12.82
C LEU A 477 3.66 -3.05 -11.37
N LYS A 478 3.10 -3.97 -10.59
CA LYS A 478 2.83 -3.79 -9.15
C LYS A 478 4.10 -3.47 -8.35
N HIS A 479 5.24 -4.07 -8.73
CA HIS A 479 6.54 -3.82 -8.11
C HIS A 479 7.33 -2.64 -8.71
N GLY A 480 6.71 -1.85 -9.61
CA GLY A 480 7.26 -0.57 -10.09
C GLY A 480 8.25 -0.68 -11.25
N ALA A 481 8.10 -1.70 -12.10
CA ALA A 481 8.85 -1.80 -13.37
C ALA A 481 8.50 -0.64 -14.33
N ILE A 482 9.52 -0.09 -14.99
CA ILE A 482 9.37 0.98 -15.99
C ILE A 482 9.47 0.45 -17.42
N ALA A 483 8.71 1.04 -18.31
CA ALA A 483 8.72 0.69 -19.72
C ALA A 483 9.74 1.52 -20.52
N LYS A 484 11.04 1.23 -20.35
CA LYS A 484 12.10 1.84 -21.17
C LYS A 484 12.19 1.19 -22.57
N PRO A 485 12.28 1.98 -23.66
CA PRO A 485 12.58 1.47 -25.00
C PRO A 485 13.98 0.86 -25.07
N HIS A 486 14.15 -0.17 -25.90
CA HIS A 486 15.45 -0.82 -26.12
C HIS A 486 16.46 0.15 -26.75
N ARG A 487 17.68 0.28 -26.24
CA ARG A 487 18.62 1.32 -26.70
C ARG A 487 19.08 1.16 -28.16
N GLN A 488 19.21 -0.08 -28.64
CA GLN A 488 19.73 -0.37 -30.00
C GLN A 488 18.65 -0.53 -31.07
N THR A 489 17.38 -0.68 -30.70
CA THR A 489 16.29 -0.86 -31.68
C THR A 489 15.11 0.08 -31.42
N SER A 490 15.12 0.78 -30.27
CA SER A 490 14.01 1.58 -29.73
C SER A 490 12.70 0.82 -29.60
N TYR A 491 12.74 -0.52 -29.54
CA TYR A 491 11.53 -1.33 -29.31
C TYR A 491 11.02 -1.09 -27.90
N SER A 492 9.83 -0.53 -27.78
CA SER A 492 9.14 -0.36 -26.50
C SER A 492 8.42 -1.64 -26.07
N PRO A 493 8.17 -1.85 -24.76
CA PRO A 493 7.33 -2.94 -24.30
C PRO A 493 5.94 -2.94 -24.96
N LEU A 494 5.38 -1.74 -25.24
CA LEU A 494 4.14 -1.58 -25.98
C LEU A 494 4.25 -2.09 -27.43
N TYR A 495 5.32 -1.73 -28.15
CA TYR A 495 5.57 -2.21 -29.51
C TYR A 495 5.56 -3.75 -29.60
N ILE A 496 6.19 -4.43 -28.63
CA ILE A 496 6.18 -5.89 -28.58
C ILE A 496 4.81 -6.45 -28.23
N ALA A 497 4.12 -5.87 -27.25
CA ALA A 497 2.77 -6.30 -26.92
C ALA A 497 1.82 -6.19 -28.13
N CYS A 498 1.93 -5.10 -28.90
CA CYS A 498 1.19 -4.90 -30.16
C CYS A 498 1.57 -5.90 -31.26
N ARG A 499 2.84 -6.33 -31.35
CA ARG A 499 3.28 -7.34 -32.32
C ARG A 499 2.83 -8.76 -31.95
N ILE A 500 2.83 -9.09 -30.65
CA ILE A 500 2.39 -10.40 -30.14
C ILE A 500 0.87 -10.55 -30.21
N GLY A 501 0.11 -9.48 -29.98
CA GLY A 501 -1.35 -9.47 -30.15
C GLY A 501 -2.17 -9.63 -28.88
N ASN A 502 -1.57 -9.53 -27.69
CA ASN A 502 -2.31 -9.67 -26.42
C ASN A 502 -2.96 -8.33 -26.01
N LEU A 503 -4.27 -8.21 -26.23
CA LEU A 503 -5.06 -7.00 -25.96
C LEU A 503 -5.01 -6.55 -24.49
N GLU A 504 -5.04 -7.49 -23.54
CA GLU A 504 -5.05 -7.17 -22.10
C GLU A 504 -3.71 -6.57 -21.66
N ILE A 505 -2.59 -7.11 -22.16
CA ILE A 505 -1.25 -6.54 -21.93
C ILE A 505 -1.14 -5.15 -22.55
N VAL A 506 -1.67 -4.94 -23.76
CA VAL A 506 -1.66 -3.63 -24.43
C VAL A 506 -2.45 -2.61 -23.61
N GLN A 507 -3.66 -2.95 -23.14
CA GLN A 507 -4.46 -2.07 -22.29
C GLN A 507 -3.75 -1.74 -20.97
N MET A 508 -3.16 -2.73 -20.30
CA MET A 508 -2.40 -2.50 -19.07
C MET A 508 -1.21 -1.56 -19.28
N ILE A 509 -0.41 -1.78 -20.32
CA ILE A 509 0.74 -0.92 -20.63
C ILE A 509 0.28 0.49 -20.97
N LEU A 510 -0.82 0.66 -21.72
CA LEU A 510 -1.37 1.99 -22.06
C LEU A 510 -1.91 2.73 -20.83
N THR A 511 -2.53 2.03 -19.88
CA THR A 511 -2.99 2.62 -18.61
C THR A 511 -1.83 3.15 -17.77
N HIS A 512 -0.72 2.40 -17.70
CA HIS A 512 0.45 2.80 -16.91
C HIS A 512 1.42 3.73 -17.66
N PHE A 513 1.55 3.60 -18.98
CA PHE A 513 2.54 4.28 -19.82
C PHE A 513 1.93 4.77 -21.16
N PRO A 514 1.01 5.75 -21.12
CA PRO A 514 0.31 6.24 -22.31
C PRO A 514 1.25 6.87 -23.37
N HIS A 515 2.41 7.38 -22.95
CA HIS A 515 3.38 8.04 -23.83
C HIS A 515 4.05 7.08 -24.84
N LEU A 516 4.05 5.77 -24.58
CA LEU A 516 4.72 4.78 -25.44
C LEU A 516 4.06 4.59 -26.79
N VAL A 517 2.80 5.01 -26.92
CA VAL A 517 2.06 5.03 -28.19
C VAL A 517 2.83 5.82 -29.24
N CYS A 518 3.55 6.86 -28.81
CA CYS A 518 4.28 7.76 -29.68
C CYS A 518 5.76 7.40 -29.89
N VAL A 519 6.25 6.34 -29.24
CA VAL A 519 7.65 5.98 -29.29
C VAL A 519 7.90 5.09 -30.51
N ALA A 520 8.55 5.66 -31.52
CA ALA A 520 8.96 4.94 -32.70
C ALA A 520 10.23 4.11 -32.45
N THR A 521 10.36 3.02 -33.20
CA THR A 521 11.61 2.25 -33.29
C THR A 521 12.69 3.06 -34.02
N LEU A 522 13.95 2.56 -34.06
CA LEU A 522 15.00 3.22 -34.86
C LEU A 522 14.65 3.30 -36.35
N GLU A 523 13.84 2.35 -36.83
CA GLU A 523 13.31 2.29 -38.19
C GLU A 523 12.08 3.21 -38.37
N GLN A 524 11.79 4.08 -37.40
CA GLN A 524 10.63 4.98 -37.37
C GLN A 524 9.26 4.26 -37.38
N ILE A 525 9.23 2.98 -37.01
CA ILE A 525 8.00 2.19 -36.96
C ILE A 525 7.28 2.43 -35.62
N LEU A 526 5.98 2.74 -35.67
CA LEU A 526 5.16 2.92 -34.48
C LEU A 526 4.52 1.60 -34.02
N PRO A 527 4.13 1.46 -32.73
CA PRO A 527 3.38 0.30 -32.22
C PRO A 527 2.13 -0.04 -33.03
N PHE A 528 1.47 0.98 -33.61
CA PHE A 528 0.34 0.82 -34.51
C PHE A 528 0.69 0.05 -35.79
N SER A 529 1.81 0.39 -36.44
CA SER A 529 2.28 -0.31 -37.64
C SER A 529 2.58 -1.78 -37.33
N ALA A 530 3.11 -2.08 -36.13
CA ALA A 530 3.30 -3.46 -35.68
C ALA A 530 1.97 -4.22 -35.56
N ALA A 531 0.94 -3.61 -34.95
CA ALA A 531 -0.39 -4.22 -34.86
C ALA A 531 -1.04 -4.43 -36.24
N CYS A 532 -0.89 -3.47 -37.16
CA CYS A 532 -1.38 -3.59 -38.54
C CYS A 532 -0.65 -4.68 -39.33
N SER A 533 0.68 -4.75 -39.23
CA SER A 533 1.50 -5.75 -39.94
C SER A 533 1.17 -7.19 -39.57
N GLN A 534 0.69 -7.40 -38.34
CA GLN A 534 0.32 -8.71 -37.81
C GLN A 534 -1.19 -8.98 -37.85
N GLY A 535 -2.01 -8.02 -38.31
CA GLY A 535 -3.46 -8.20 -38.49
C GLY A 535 -4.29 -8.15 -37.19
N HIS A 536 -3.78 -7.56 -36.11
CA HIS A 536 -4.47 -7.54 -34.80
C HIS A 536 -5.56 -6.46 -34.72
N LEU A 537 -6.72 -6.73 -35.33
CA LEU A 537 -7.83 -5.76 -35.51
C LEU A 537 -8.32 -5.08 -34.22
N SER A 538 -8.43 -5.84 -33.12
CA SER A 538 -8.88 -5.30 -31.82
C SER A 538 -7.89 -4.30 -31.23
N ILE A 539 -6.59 -4.54 -31.40
CA ILE A 539 -5.52 -3.62 -30.98
C ILE A 539 -5.48 -2.40 -31.89
N VAL A 540 -5.68 -2.58 -33.19
CA VAL A 540 -5.77 -1.47 -34.16
C VAL A 540 -6.92 -0.52 -33.81
N GLN A 541 -8.11 -1.06 -33.51
CA GLN A 541 -9.25 -0.25 -33.05
C GLN A 541 -8.98 0.48 -31.73
N LEU A 542 -8.33 -0.20 -30.78
CA LEU A 542 -7.95 0.39 -29.49
C LEU A 542 -6.94 1.54 -29.66
N LEU A 543 -5.94 1.37 -30.53
CA LEU A 543 -4.92 2.38 -30.79
C LEU A 543 -5.47 3.58 -31.58
N LEU A 544 -6.40 3.36 -32.52
CA LEU A 544 -7.07 4.44 -33.29
C LEU A 544 -8.02 5.28 -32.45
N THR A 545 -8.65 4.66 -31.45
CA THR A 545 -9.54 5.36 -30.52
C THR A 545 -8.77 6.00 -29.35
N TYR A 546 -7.45 5.85 -29.29
CA TYR A 546 -6.63 6.35 -28.19
C TYR A 546 -6.33 7.86 -28.33
N PRO A 547 -6.58 8.70 -27.29
CA PRO A 547 -6.57 10.16 -27.41
C PRO A 547 -5.22 10.82 -27.78
N ASN A 548 -4.10 10.15 -27.51
CA ASN A 548 -2.74 10.73 -27.57
C ASN A 548 -1.86 10.15 -28.70
N TYR A 549 -2.43 9.61 -29.78
CA TYR A 549 -1.64 9.11 -30.91
C TYR A 549 -0.92 10.26 -31.65
N PRO A 550 0.38 10.15 -32.00
CA PRO A 550 1.12 11.27 -32.60
C PRO A 550 0.80 11.36 -34.09
N PHE A 551 -0.04 12.31 -34.47
CA PHE A 551 -0.33 12.64 -35.87
C PHE A 551 0.70 13.60 -36.50
N ALA A 552 1.82 13.88 -35.83
CA ALA A 552 2.86 14.78 -36.35
C ALA A 552 3.71 14.15 -37.47
N SER A 553 3.64 12.83 -37.65
CA SER A 553 4.37 12.08 -38.69
C SER A 553 3.49 11.74 -39.89
N CYS A 554 2.55 12.62 -40.23
CA CYS A 554 1.62 12.43 -41.33
C CYS A 554 2.28 12.75 -42.68
N ASN A 555 2.30 11.78 -43.61
CA ASN A 555 2.80 11.98 -44.96
C ASN A 555 1.68 12.41 -45.90
N ILE A 556 1.95 13.42 -46.74
CA ILE A 556 1.02 13.92 -47.76
C ILE A 556 1.26 13.14 -49.06
N TYR A 557 0.24 12.45 -49.54
CA TYR A 557 0.22 11.74 -50.82
C TYR A 557 -0.70 12.47 -51.80
N VAL A 558 -0.20 12.80 -52.99
CA VAL A 558 -0.99 13.46 -54.04
C VAL A 558 -1.20 12.49 -55.19
N ASP A 559 -2.45 12.22 -55.55
CA ASP A 559 -2.78 11.34 -56.68
C ASP A 559 -2.64 12.04 -58.05
N ARG A 560 -2.81 11.28 -59.14
CA ARG A 560 -2.74 11.81 -60.53
C ARG A 560 -3.85 12.83 -60.86
N LEU A 561 -4.89 12.91 -60.04
CA LEU A 561 -6.00 13.84 -60.16
C LEU A 561 -5.84 15.06 -59.22
N GLN A 562 -4.63 15.29 -58.68
CA GLN A 562 -4.31 16.40 -57.77
C GLN A 562 -5.04 16.33 -56.41
N ARG A 563 -5.49 15.15 -55.99
CA ARG A 563 -6.13 14.96 -54.68
C ARG A 563 -5.07 14.67 -53.63
N SER A 564 -5.04 15.47 -52.57
CA SER A 564 -4.10 15.30 -51.45
C SER A 564 -4.72 14.45 -50.34
N TYR A 565 -4.03 13.37 -49.96
CA TYR A 565 -4.39 12.44 -48.88
C TYR A 565 -3.32 12.50 -47.80
N VAL A 566 -3.71 12.54 -46.54
CA VAL A 566 -2.77 12.62 -45.40
C VAL A 566 -2.90 11.35 -44.57
N PHE A 567 -1.87 10.50 -44.61
CA PHE A 567 -1.81 9.22 -43.90
C PHE A 567 -0.87 9.28 -42.70
N PRO A 568 -1.19 8.62 -41.57
CA PRO A 568 -0.30 8.56 -40.39
C PRO A 568 0.92 7.63 -40.57
N PHE A 569 1.21 7.15 -41.79
CA PHE A 569 2.33 6.27 -42.13
C PHE A 569 2.82 6.49 -43.58
N ASN A 570 4.05 6.06 -43.91
CA ASN A 570 4.65 6.16 -45.25
C ASN A 570 4.15 5.01 -46.15
N LEU A 571 3.44 5.33 -47.23
CA LEU A 571 3.00 4.34 -48.24
C LEU A 571 4.13 3.90 -49.20
N ASN A 572 5.26 4.62 -49.23
CA ASN A 572 6.34 4.41 -50.21
C ASN A 572 7.57 3.66 -49.65
N ASP A 573 7.64 3.35 -48.36
CA ASP A 573 8.74 2.55 -47.81
C ASP A 573 8.47 1.05 -48.03
N SER A 574 8.94 0.55 -49.17
CA SER A 574 9.42 -0.80 -49.51
C SER A 574 8.90 -2.07 -48.79
N PHE A 575 7.70 -2.07 -48.21
CA PHE A 575 7.00 -3.27 -47.73
C PHE A 575 5.50 -3.17 -48.03
N THR A 576 5.17 -3.03 -49.30
CA THR A 576 4.06 -3.72 -49.96
C THR A 576 4.05 -3.24 -51.41
N GLN A 577 4.25 -4.15 -52.35
CA GLN A 577 3.80 -3.87 -53.70
C GLN A 577 2.29 -3.59 -53.61
N LEU A 578 1.86 -2.39 -53.99
CA LEU A 578 0.46 -1.97 -54.06
C LEU A 578 -0.42 -2.88 -54.95
N SER A 579 0.17 -3.88 -55.62
CA SER A 579 -0.51 -4.94 -56.35
C SER A 579 -1.17 -6.01 -55.44
N ASP A 580 -0.74 -6.14 -54.18
CA ASP A 580 -1.25 -7.18 -53.26
C ASP A 580 -2.30 -6.67 -52.25
N ILE A 581 -2.69 -5.40 -52.32
CA ILE A 581 -3.90 -4.92 -51.63
C ILE A 581 -5.10 -5.43 -52.43
N THR A 582 -5.41 -6.71 -52.22
CA THR A 582 -6.63 -7.36 -52.71
C THR A 582 -7.85 -6.52 -52.36
N THR A 583 -8.90 -6.65 -53.16
CA THR A 583 -10.19 -5.95 -53.10
C THR A 583 -10.79 -5.87 -51.68
N THR A 584 -10.39 -6.79 -50.80
CA THR A 584 -10.74 -6.90 -49.40
C THR A 584 -10.21 -5.75 -48.52
N ASN A 585 -9.08 -5.10 -48.82
CA ASN A 585 -8.39 -4.16 -47.91
C ASN A 585 -8.58 -2.66 -48.22
N ARG A 586 -9.33 -2.29 -49.26
CA ARG A 586 -9.62 -0.87 -49.60
C ARG A 586 -10.35 -0.11 -48.49
N HIS A 587 -11.15 -0.80 -47.68
CA HIS A 587 -11.87 -0.21 -46.56
C HIS A 587 -10.94 0.27 -45.43
N LEU A 588 -9.79 -0.38 -45.23
CA LEU A 588 -8.78 0.03 -44.22
C LEU A 588 -8.13 1.37 -44.57
N LEU A 589 -7.90 1.66 -45.86
CA LEU A 589 -7.37 2.95 -46.31
C LEU A 589 -8.36 4.10 -46.10
N LEU A 590 -9.67 3.85 -46.25
CA LEU A 590 -10.72 4.81 -45.92
C LEU A 590 -10.76 5.14 -44.42
N HIS A 591 -10.41 4.18 -43.56
CA HIS A 591 -10.20 4.41 -42.13
C HIS A 591 -8.88 5.11 -41.78
N CYS A 592 -8.05 5.51 -42.75
CA CYS A 592 -6.78 6.20 -42.48
C CYS A 592 -6.75 7.66 -42.97
N ILE A 593 -7.78 8.12 -43.69
CA ILE A 593 -7.85 9.49 -44.20
C ILE A 593 -8.17 10.44 -43.06
N THR A 594 -7.27 11.38 -42.79
CA THR A 594 -7.37 12.34 -41.68
C THR A 594 -7.78 13.75 -42.10
N ARG A 595 -7.61 14.12 -43.38
CA ARG A 595 -8.05 15.41 -43.92
C ARG A 595 -8.66 15.23 -45.30
N ILE A 596 -9.80 15.86 -45.52
CA ILE A 596 -10.49 15.96 -46.81
C ILE A 596 -10.77 17.44 -47.08
N ASP A 597 -10.35 17.91 -48.25
CA ASP A 597 -10.59 19.28 -48.71
C ASP A 597 -11.31 19.22 -50.06
N LEU A 598 -12.54 19.71 -50.08
CA LEU A 598 -13.47 19.74 -51.21
C LEU A 598 -13.96 21.18 -51.45
N SER A 599 -13.21 22.17 -50.95
CA SER A 599 -13.55 23.58 -51.13
C SER A 599 -13.51 24.00 -52.60
N ASP A 600 -14.21 25.09 -52.93
CA ASP A 600 -14.22 25.70 -54.28
C ASP A 600 -14.74 24.78 -55.38
N ASN A 601 -15.88 24.16 -55.14
CA ASN A 601 -16.54 23.25 -56.09
C ASN A 601 -18.02 23.64 -56.29
N SER A 602 -18.76 22.80 -57.02
CA SER A 602 -20.21 22.96 -57.25
C SER A 602 -21.00 21.81 -56.62
N LEU A 603 -20.62 21.40 -55.41
CA LEU A 603 -21.29 20.29 -54.72
C LEU A 603 -22.64 20.74 -54.17
N GLU A 604 -23.70 20.01 -54.52
CA GLU A 604 -25.07 20.24 -54.02
C GLU A 604 -25.39 19.38 -52.78
N TYR A 605 -24.75 18.22 -52.64
CA TYR A 605 -24.93 17.31 -51.51
C TYR A 605 -23.64 16.58 -51.13
N LEU A 606 -23.56 16.11 -49.88
CA LEU A 606 -22.47 15.27 -49.37
C LEU A 606 -22.97 13.86 -49.06
N PRO A 607 -22.21 12.81 -49.42
CA PRO A 607 -22.58 11.44 -49.07
C PRO A 607 -22.35 11.14 -47.58
N GLY A 608 -23.30 10.46 -46.94
CA GLY A 608 -23.29 10.19 -45.49
C GLY A 608 -22.08 9.40 -44.99
N PHE A 609 -21.46 8.56 -45.82
CA PHE A 609 -20.29 7.77 -45.40
C PHE A 609 -19.09 8.64 -45.01
N LEU A 610 -18.98 9.88 -45.50
CA LEU A 610 -17.90 10.80 -45.13
C LEU A 610 -17.88 11.08 -43.63
N PHE A 611 -19.07 11.16 -43.03
CA PHE A 611 -19.26 11.41 -41.60
C PHE A 611 -19.09 10.14 -40.74
N GLN A 612 -18.94 8.97 -41.38
CA GLN A 612 -18.66 7.68 -40.72
C GLN A 612 -17.16 7.33 -40.70
N MET A 613 -16.31 8.20 -41.25
CA MET A 613 -14.86 8.00 -41.29
C MET A 613 -14.24 8.30 -39.91
N TYR A 614 -14.02 7.26 -39.11
CA TYR A 614 -13.53 7.36 -37.73
C TYR A 614 -12.22 8.14 -37.53
N SER A 615 -11.35 8.19 -38.55
CA SER A 615 -10.05 8.86 -38.49
C SER A 615 -10.03 10.27 -39.07
N LEU A 616 -11.16 10.74 -39.63
CA LEU A 616 -11.25 12.06 -40.25
C LEU A 616 -11.14 13.15 -39.18
N ARG A 617 -10.17 14.06 -39.35
CA ARG A 617 -9.86 15.18 -38.43
C ARG A 617 -10.19 16.54 -39.03
N ILE A 618 -10.05 16.72 -40.33
CA ILE A 618 -10.34 17.99 -41.01
C ILE A 618 -11.22 17.70 -42.22
N LEU A 619 -12.37 18.35 -42.29
CA LEU A 619 -13.24 18.33 -43.45
C LEU A 619 -13.52 19.78 -43.87
N ASN A 620 -12.98 20.17 -45.02
CA ASN A 620 -13.26 21.46 -45.63
C ASN A 620 -14.17 21.24 -46.85
N VAL A 621 -15.35 21.84 -46.85
CA VAL A 621 -16.33 21.82 -47.94
C VAL A 621 -16.83 23.25 -48.23
N SER A 622 -16.01 24.27 -47.92
CA SER A 622 -16.36 25.67 -48.13
C SER A 622 -16.54 26.03 -49.61
N ASN A 623 -17.21 27.13 -49.94
CA ASN A 623 -17.43 27.59 -51.33
C ASN A 623 -18.05 26.50 -52.22
N ASN A 624 -19.24 26.04 -51.84
CA ASN A 624 -20.02 25.03 -52.57
C ASN A 624 -21.50 25.45 -52.63
N GLN A 625 -22.38 24.55 -53.07
CA GLN A 625 -23.83 24.79 -53.24
C GLN A 625 -24.67 23.91 -52.30
N LEU A 626 -24.14 23.57 -51.11
CA LEU A 626 -24.79 22.66 -50.18
C LEU A 626 -26.03 23.31 -49.54
N GLY A 627 -27.19 22.69 -49.71
CA GLY A 627 -28.45 23.14 -49.09
C GLY A 627 -28.70 22.56 -47.69
N GLU A 628 -28.19 21.35 -47.44
CA GLU A 628 -28.31 20.66 -46.15
C GLU A 628 -27.11 19.75 -45.86
N LEU A 629 -26.92 19.43 -44.58
CA LEU A 629 -26.01 18.38 -44.11
C LEU A 629 -26.84 17.19 -43.59
N PRO A 630 -26.27 15.97 -43.49
CA PRO A 630 -26.99 14.83 -42.95
C PRO A 630 -27.50 15.08 -41.52
N ASN A 631 -28.82 15.06 -41.34
CA ASN A 631 -29.48 15.32 -40.05
C ASN A 631 -29.66 14.06 -39.17
N ASP A 632 -29.27 12.87 -39.64
CA ASP A 632 -29.37 11.63 -38.87
C ASP A 632 -28.19 11.48 -37.90
N ASN A 633 -28.48 11.35 -36.60
CA ASN A 633 -27.48 11.14 -35.54
C ASN A 633 -26.60 9.90 -35.79
N ASN A 634 -27.12 8.87 -36.47
CA ASN A 634 -26.37 7.64 -36.73
C ASN A 634 -25.31 7.79 -37.84
N VAL A 635 -25.29 8.92 -38.54
CA VAL A 635 -24.35 9.19 -39.63
C VAL A 635 -23.05 9.83 -39.12
N TRP A 636 -23.08 10.51 -37.97
CA TRP A 636 -21.96 11.26 -37.41
C TRP A 636 -21.06 10.42 -36.48
N LEU A 637 -20.29 9.48 -37.06
CA LEU A 637 -19.37 8.59 -36.32
C LEU A 637 -17.89 9.00 -36.37
N CYS A 638 -17.57 10.11 -37.05
CA CYS A 638 -16.23 10.70 -37.14
C CYS A 638 -15.80 11.43 -35.85
N HIS A 639 -15.74 10.71 -34.73
CA HIS A 639 -15.46 11.26 -33.39
C HIS A 639 -14.10 11.96 -33.25
N GLN A 640 -13.18 11.78 -34.21
CA GLN A 640 -11.86 12.42 -34.28
C GLN A 640 -11.85 13.74 -35.07
N LEU A 641 -12.99 14.17 -35.63
CA LEU A 641 -13.10 15.41 -36.40
C LEU A 641 -12.81 16.60 -35.50
N VAL A 642 -11.78 17.37 -35.85
CA VAL A 642 -11.29 18.56 -35.14
C VAL A 642 -11.77 19.83 -35.80
N GLU A 643 -11.82 19.85 -37.13
CA GLU A 643 -12.18 21.02 -37.92
C GLU A 643 -13.18 20.66 -39.02
N LEU A 644 -14.27 21.41 -39.06
CA LEU A 644 -15.28 21.33 -40.11
C LEU A 644 -15.54 22.73 -40.66
N ASP A 645 -15.22 22.93 -41.94
CA ASP A 645 -15.50 24.17 -42.65
C ASP A 645 -16.59 23.94 -43.71
N VAL A 646 -17.75 24.55 -43.48
CA VAL A 646 -18.94 24.56 -44.34
C VAL A 646 -19.31 25.99 -44.76
N SER A 647 -18.37 26.93 -44.69
CA SER A 647 -18.60 28.32 -45.03
C SER A 647 -18.91 28.53 -46.52
N HIS A 648 -19.58 29.64 -46.87
CA HIS A 648 -19.93 29.97 -48.26
C HIS A 648 -20.72 28.85 -48.96
N ASN A 649 -21.86 28.49 -48.38
CA ASN A 649 -22.79 27.48 -48.90
C ASN A 649 -24.24 28.03 -48.80
N ALA A 650 -25.23 27.18 -49.07
CA ALA A 650 -26.66 27.52 -48.99
C ALA A 650 -27.37 26.87 -47.80
N LEU A 651 -26.66 26.58 -46.70
CA LEU A 651 -27.20 25.85 -45.56
C LEU A 651 -28.25 26.66 -44.80
N THR A 652 -29.39 26.04 -44.50
CA THR A 652 -30.50 26.65 -43.74
C THR A 652 -30.48 26.31 -42.25
N CYS A 653 -29.87 25.18 -41.87
CA CYS A 653 -29.67 24.76 -40.49
C CYS A 653 -28.37 23.95 -40.34
N LEU A 654 -27.89 23.82 -39.10
CA LEU A 654 -26.78 22.92 -38.74
C LEU A 654 -27.34 21.73 -37.95
N PRO A 655 -26.88 20.49 -38.21
CA PRO A 655 -27.33 19.30 -37.50
C PRO A 655 -26.83 19.29 -36.04
N SER A 656 -27.69 18.98 -35.07
CA SER A 656 -27.30 18.89 -33.66
C SER A 656 -26.25 17.79 -33.41
N ALA A 657 -26.30 16.72 -34.20
CA ALA A 657 -25.37 15.59 -34.16
C ALA A 657 -23.89 16.01 -34.28
N MET A 658 -23.57 17.04 -35.08
CA MET A 658 -22.18 17.45 -35.28
C MET A 658 -21.54 18.00 -34.01
N PHE A 659 -22.35 18.55 -33.10
CA PHE A 659 -21.90 19.12 -31.82
C PHE A 659 -21.73 18.06 -30.73
N GLN A 660 -22.12 16.80 -30.97
CA GLN A 660 -21.87 15.67 -30.07
C GLN A 660 -20.47 15.05 -30.28
N LEU A 661 -19.75 15.47 -31.32
CA LEU A 661 -18.42 14.96 -31.64
C LEU A 661 -17.40 15.34 -30.57
N ARG A 662 -16.71 14.34 -30.02
CA ARG A 662 -15.80 14.50 -28.87
C ARG A 662 -14.55 15.33 -29.14
N SER A 663 -14.16 15.49 -30.40
CA SER A 663 -12.90 16.13 -30.79
C SER A 663 -13.07 17.43 -31.55
N LEU A 664 -14.30 17.85 -31.88
CA LEU A 664 -14.57 19.00 -32.73
C LEU A 664 -14.19 20.28 -31.99
N GLN A 665 -13.18 20.98 -32.48
CA GLN A 665 -12.66 22.23 -31.91
C GLN A 665 -13.06 23.44 -32.74
N ARG A 666 -13.11 23.30 -34.06
CA ARG A 666 -13.32 24.40 -34.99
C ARG A 666 -14.48 24.09 -35.93
N ALA A 667 -15.51 24.92 -35.91
CA ALA A 667 -16.66 24.83 -36.80
C ALA A 667 -16.86 26.17 -37.52
N TYR A 668 -16.64 26.18 -38.83
CA TYR A 668 -16.79 27.37 -39.66
C TYR A 668 -18.02 27.21 -40.56
N ALA A 669 -19.01 28.07 -40.38
CA ALA A 669 -20.28 28.08 -41.11
C ALA A 669 -20.69 29.51 -41.53
N ALA A 670 -19.70 30.39 -41.73
CA ALA A 670 -19.94 31.76 -42.17
C ALA A 670 -20.52 31.81 -43.60
N HIS A 671 -21.25 32.88 -43.95
CA HIS A 671 -21.82 33.09 -45.28
C HIS A 671 -22.73 31.94 -45.74
N ASN A 672 -23.75 31.65 -44.93
CA ASN A 672 -24.81 30.67 -45.21
C ASN A 672 -26.20 31.33 -45.01
N GLN A 673 -27.28 30.54 -45.03
CA GLN A 673 -28.66 31.01 -44.84
C GLN A 673 -29.25 30.52 -43.49
N LEU A 674 -28.42 30.32 -42.47
CA LEU A 674 -28.83 29.75 -41.19
C LEU A 674 -29.87 30.65 -40.49
N GLN A 675 -31.03 30.10 -40.15
CA GLN A 675 -32.10 30.84 -39.47
C GLN A 675 -32.07 30.66 -37.94
N TYR A 676 -31.62 29.50 -37.48
CA TYR A 676 -31.48 29.13 -36.07
C TYR A 676 -30.24 28.24 -35.90
N LEU A 677 -29.76 28.13 -34.66
CA LEU A 677 -28.65 27.24 -34.29
C LEU A 677 -29.17 26.16 -33.33
N PRO A 678 -28.59 24.94 -33.35
CA PRO A 678 -28.93 23.89 -32.39
C PRO A 678 -28.39 24.23 -30.99
N VAL A 679 -29.14 23.87 -29.93
CA VAL A 679 -28.76 24.15 -28.53
C VAL A 679 -27.54 23.33 -28.09
N GLU A 680 -27.32 22.18 -28.71
CA GLU A 680 -26.21 21.26 -28.47
C GLU A 680 -24.84 21.88 -28.76
N MET A 681 -24.80 23.00 -29.50
CA MET A 681 -23.54 23.73 -29.72
C MET A 681 -22.93 24.25 -28.41
N TRP A 682 -23.76 24.53 -27.40
CA TRP A 682 -23.29 24.98 -26.08
C TRP A 682 -22.69 23.87 -25.24
N SER A 683 -23.10 22.62 -25.47
CA SER A 683 -22.62 21.44 -24.75
C SER A 683 -21.56 20.64 -25.53
N ALA A 684 -21.07 21.20 -26.63
CA ALA A 684 -20.03 20.58 -27.43
C ALA A 684 -18.72 20.44 -26.62
N PRO A 685 -18.16 19.22 -26.47
CA PRO A 685 -17.19 18.92 -25.43
C PRO A 685 -15.81 19.58 -25.62
N MET A 686 -15.42 19.92 -26.85
CA MET A 686 -14.10 20.46 -27.17
C MET A 686 -14.14 21.68 -28.10
N LEU A 687 -15.32 22.24 -28.39
CA LEU A 687 -15.47 23.33 -29.36
C LEU A 687 -14.86 24.63 -28.81
N THR A 688 -13.84 25.15 -29.49
CA THR A 688 -13.13 26.38 -29.11
C THR A 688 -13.45 27.56 -30.03
N ASP A 689 -13.70 27.29 -31.32
CA ASP A 689 -13.89 28.32 -32.33
C ASP A 689 -15.12 27.99 -33.19
N LEU A 690 -16.17 28.81 -33.06
CA LEU A 690 -17.38 28.75 -33.89
C LEU A 690 -17.52 30.04 -34.68
N ASN A 691 -17.50 29.96 -36.01
CA ASN A 691 -17.74 31.11 -36.89
C ASN A 691 -19.05 30.94 -37.66
N VAL A 692 -20.07 31.71 -37.30
CA VAL A 692 -21.39 31.74 -37.96
C VAL A 692 -21.72 33.11 -38.55
N ALA A 693 -20.70 33.93 -38.83
CA ALA A 693 -20.89 35.28 -39.36
C ALA A 693 -21.62 35.28 -40.71
N ASN A 694 -22.31 36.38 -41.04
CA ASN A 694 -23.02 36.55 -42.32
C ASN A 694 -24.05 35.44 -42.61
N ASN A 695 -24.96 35.24 -41.66
CA ASN A 695 -26.11 34.33 -41.73
C ASN A 695 -27.43 35.09 -41.46
N SER A 696 -28.57 34.40 -41.51
CA SER A 696 -29.93 34.96 -41.30
C SER A 696 -30.47 34.77 -39.87
N LEU A 697 -29.58 34.71 -38.86
CA LEU A 697 -29.92 34.42 -37.47
C LEU A 697 -30.68 35.60 -36.83
N LYS A 698 -31.86 35.34 -36.25
CA LYS A 698 -32.66 36.34 -35.52
C LYS A 698 -32.44 36.31 -34.01
N GLU A 699 -32.21 35.13 -33.47
CA GLU A 699 -32.01 34.86 -32.05
C GLU A 699 -31.02 33.71 -31.87
N LEU A 700 -30.42 33.62 -30.69
CA LEU A 700 -29.57 32.49 -30.31
C LEU A 700 -30.38 31.50 -29.47
N PRO A 701 -30.18 30.18 -29.64
CA PRO A 701 -30.87 29.18 -28.83
C PRO A 701 -30.44 29.36 -27.38
N ALA A 702 -31.38 29.68 -26.49
CA ALA A 702 -31.13 29.60 -25.06
C ALA A 702 -31.30 28.14 -24.63
N PRO A 703 -30.32 27.52 -23.95
CA PRO A 703 -30.60 26.27 -23.28
C PRO A 703 -31.72 26.51 -22.28
N SER A 704 -32.85 25.81 -22.45
CA SER A 704 -33.78 25.55 -21.36
C SER A 704 -32.90 25.17 -20.18
N VAL A 705 -33.05 25.82 -19.02
CA VAL A 705 -32.22 25.57 -17.83
C VAL A 705 -32.41 24.11 -17.40
N VAL A 706 -31.66 23.24 -18.05
CA VAL A 706 -31.60 21.79 -17.94
C VAL A 706 -30.11 21.56 -17.86
N SER A 707 -29.69 21.24 -16.64
CA SER A 707 -28.33 21.00 -16.23
C SER A 707 -27.60 20.14 -17.26
N VAL A 708 -26.52 20.70 -17.78
CA VAL A 708 -25.47 19.98 -18.50
C VAL A 708 -25.13 18.74 -17.70
N ARG A 709 -25.38 17.56 -18.27
CA ARG A 709 -24.86 16.28 -17.76
C ARG A 709 -23.36 16.23 -18.01
N HIS A 710 -22.60 17.06 -17.32
CA HIS A 710 -21.27 16.63 -16.93
C HIS A 710 -21.46 15.60 -15.81
N THR A 711 -20.60 14.59 -15.80
CA THR A 711 -20.33 13.78 -14.62
C THR A 711 -19.66 14.63 -13.52
N GLU A 712 -20.19 15.82 -13.27
CA GLU A 712 -19.90 16.59 -12.08
C GLU A 712 -20.75 15.96 -10.98
N LYS A 713 -20.08 15.43 -9.94
CA LYS A 713 -20.73 15.22 -8.66
C LYS A 713 -21.33 16.57 -8.27
N THR A 714 -22.65 16.71 -8.40
CA THR A 714 -23.36 17.92 -7.99
C THR A 714 -23.20 18.04 -6.48
N VAL A 715 -22.59 19.14 -6.05
CA VAL A 715 -22.34 19.37 -4.63
C VAL A 715 -23.67 19.78 -3.98
N ALA A 716 -24.10 19.03 -2.96
CA ALA A 716 -25.39 19.28 -2.35
C ALA A 716 -25.45 20.65 -1.63
N PRO A 717 -26.62 21.29 -1.52
CA PRO A 717 -26.80 22.55 -0.80
C PRO A 717 -26.19 22.52 0.60
N GLY A 718 -25.48 23.59 1.00
CA GLY A 718 -24.83 23.68 2.32
C GLY A 718 -23.51 22.89 2.47
N SER A 719 -23.09 22.13 1.46
CA SER A 719 -21.80 21.41 1.47
C SER A 719 -20.62 22.38 1.43
N SER A 720 -19.52 22.01 2.09
CA SER A 720 -18.30 22.83 2.16
C SER A 720 -17.46 22.75 0.89
N VAL A 721 -17.12 23.90 0.29
CA VAL A 721 -16.36 23.99 -0.97
C VAL A 721 -15.26 25.04 -0.93
N ILE A 722 -14.26 24.91 -1.82
CA ILE A 722 -13.25 25.93 -2.09
C ILE A 722 -13.40 26.37 -3.55
N ILE A 723 -13.43 27.67 -3.82
CA ILE A 723 -13.49 28.18 -5.19
C ILE A 723 -12.08 28.26 -5.76
N VAL A 724 -11.82 27.56 -6.86
CA VAL A 724 -10.52 27.56 -7.52
C VAL A 724 -10.62 28.33 -8.85
N GLY A 725 -10.02 29.52 -8.90
CA GLY A 725 -10.07 30.40 -10.07
C GLY A 725 -8.98 30.11 -11.08
N THR A 726 -9.30 29.50 -12.22
CA THR A 726 -8.32 29.16 -13.29
C THR A 726 -7.99 30.33 -14.24
N HIS A 727 -8.61 31.49 -14.03
CA HIS A 727 -8.48 32.69 -14.85
C HIS A 727 -7.09 33.38 -14.85
N HIS A 728 -6.18 33.00 -13.96
CA HIS A 728 -4.86 33.62 -13.82
C HIS A 728 -4.05 33.61 -15.12
N ASP A 729 -4.10 32.50 -15.88
CA ASP A 729 -3.37 32.35 -17.16
C ASP A 729 -3.82 33.33 -18.26
N GLN A 730 -5.04 33.85 -18.16
CA GLN A 730 -5.58 34.83 -19.10
C GLN A 730 -5.27 36.26 -18.63
N ILE A 731 -5.36 36.52 -17.33
CA ILE A 731 -5.24 37.86 -16.75
C ILE A 731 -3.78 38.34 -16.73
N VAL A 732 -2.81 37.44 -16.49
CA VAL A 732 -1.36 37.78 -16.49
C VAL A 732 -0.87 38.39 -17.80
N LYS A 733 -1.56 38.15 -18.92
CA LYS A 733 -1.22 38.74 -20.23
C LYS A 733 -1.61 40.22 -20.35
N LEU A 734 -2.41 40.73 -19.42
CA LEU A 734 -2.93 42.11 -19.44
C LEU A 734 -2.01 43.04 -18.63
N LYS A 735 -1.82 44.28 -19.11
CA LYS A 735 -0.94 45.27 -18.45
C LYS A 735 -1.35 45.60 -17.00
N ASN A 736 -2.62 45.42 -16.65
CA ASN A 736 -3.20 45.75 -15.33
C ASN A 736 -3.56 44.51 -14.49
N TYR A 737 -2.90 43.37 -14.73
CA TYR A 737 -3.29 42.07 -14.17
C TYR A 737 -3.42 42.05 -12.63
N ARG A 738 -2.55 42.76 -11.90
CA ARG A 738 -2.57 42.79 -10.43
C ARG A 738 -3.87 43.39 -9.89
N GLN A 739 -4.29 44.52 -10.48
CA GLN A 739 -5.51 45.22 -10.07
C GLN A 739 -6.77 44.42 -10.45
N LEU A 740 -6.74 43.70 -11.57
CA LEU A 740 -7.84 42.83 -11.99
C LEU A 740 -7.99 41.60 -11.08
N SER A 741 -6.87 40.97 -10.69
CA SER A 741 -6.86 39.83 -9.76
C SER A 741 -7.45 40.22 -8.40
N GLU A 742 -7.05 41.35 -7.84
CA GLU A 742 -7.61 41.87 -6.57
C GLU A 742 -9.11 42.18 -6.67
N ASN A 743 -9.55 42.75 -7.80
CA ASN A 743 -10.97 43.03 -8.04
C ASN A 743 -11.82 41.76 -8.16
N PHE A 744 -11.33 40.73 -8.85
CA PHE A 744 -12.05 39.46 -8.98
C PHE A 744 -12.13 38.71 -7.65
N GLN A 745 -11.04 38.70 -6.88
CA GLN A 745 -11.04 38.12 -5.54
C GLN A 745 -12.04 38.84 -4.62
N SER A 746 -12.10 40.18 -4.69
CA SER A 746 -13.06 40.98 -3.93
C SER A 746 -14.51 40.69 -4.34
N LEU A 747 -14.77 40.50 -5.64
CA LEU A 747 -16.10 40.16 -6.15
C LEU A 747 -16.55 38.76 -5.70
N ILE A 748 -15.64 37.77 -5.73
CA ILE A 748 -15.92 36.41 -5.26
C ILE A 748 -16.26 36.44 -3.77
N TYR A 749 -15.49 37.18 -2.98
CA TYR A 749 -15.73 37.33 -1.55
C TYR A 749 -17.10 37.94 -1.27
N GLN A 750 -17.45 39.06 -1.92
CA GLN A 750 -18.73 39.74 -1.72
C GLN A 750 -19.96 38.94 -2.17
N LYS A 751 -19.84 38.14 -3.23
CA LYS A 751 -21.00 37.39 -3.77
C LYS A 751 -21.20 36.03 -3.12
N PHE A 752 -20.11 35.34 -2.77
CA PHE A 752 -20.17 33.93 -2.41
C PHE A 752 -19.68 33.62 -0.98
N ILE A 753 -18.87 34.48 -0.35
CA ILE A 753 -18.30 34.22 0.98
C ILE A 753 -19.00 35.07 2.06
N ASP A 754 -19.22 36.36 1.82
CA ASP A 754 -19.77 37.33 2.79
C ASP A 754 -21.31 37.54 2.67
N THR A 755 -22.02 36.51 2.21
CA THR A 755 -23.47 36.59 1.98
C THR A 755 -24.23 35.80 3.05
N SER A 756 -24.89 36.50 3.97
CA SER A 756 -25.67 35.91 5.07
C SER A 756 -26.94 35.16 4.62
N GLN A 757 -27.22 35.09 3.31
CA GLN A 757 -28.38 34.43 2.72
C GLN A 757 -28.05 33.12 1.99
N ASN A 758 -26.77 32.70 1.96
CA ASN A 758 -26.34 31.51 1.19
C ASN A 758 -27.08 30.22 1.59
N GLU A 759 -27.35 30.02 2.88
CA GLU A 759 -28.10 28.85 3.39
C GLU A 759 -29.57 28.87 2.94
N LYS A 760 -30.18 30.05 2.76
CA LYS A 760 -31.57 30.19 2.30
C LYS A 760 -31.73 30.06 0.78
N LEU A 761 -30.68 30.37 0.04
CA LEU A 761 -30.64 30.29 -1.43
C LEU A 761 -30.13 28.93 -1.94
N GLY A 762 -29.79 28.00 -1.05
CA GLY A 762 -29.33 26.66 -1.39
C GLY A 762 -27.91 26.61 -1.96
N TYR A 763 -27.09 27.65 -1.75
CA TYR A 763 -25.71 27.68 -2.24
C TYR A 763 -24.78 26.81 -1.37
N PRO A 764 -23.68 26.29 -1.95
CA PRO A 764 -22.66 25.61 -1.16
C PRO A 764 -21.95 26.59 -0.21
N LYS A 765 -21.47 26.07 0.91
CA LYS A 765 -20.72 26.83 1.90
C LYS A 765 -19.28 27.02 1.42
N VAL A 766 -19.00 28.18 0.82
CA VAL A 766 -17.65 28.51 0.34
C VAL A 766 -16.75 28.85 1.53
N LEU A 767 -15.70 28.04 1.72
CA LEU A 767 -14.76 28.18 2.82
C LEU A 767 -13.60 29.13 2.49
N ASP A 768 -13.11 29.08 1.26
CA ASP A 768 -12.07 30.00 0.76
C ASP A 768 -12.06 30.01 -0.78
N SER A 769 -11.28 30.90 -1.37
CA SER A 769 -11.08 31.00 -2.80
C SER A 769 -9.64 31.30 -3.18
N LEU A 770 -9.12 30.63 -4.21
CA LEU A 770 -7.73 30.82 -4.66
C LEU A 770 -7.63 30.77 -6.18
N GLU A 771 -6.94 31.74 -6.76
CA GLU A 771 -6.59 31.72 -8.18
C GLU A 771 -5.34 30.86 -8.44
N ILE A 772 -5.35 30.07 -9.51
CA ILE A 772 -4.24 29.18 -9.88
C ILE A 772 -3.92 29.27 -11.37
N SER A 773 -2.68 28.90 -11.71
CA SER A 773 -2.23 28.71 -13.09
C SER A 773 -1.91 27.25 -13.34
N ASN A 774 -2.59 26.66 -14.33
CA ASN A 774 -2.31 25.28 -14.74
C ASN A 774 -1.08 25.19 -15.66
N LYS A 775 -0.58 26.33 -16.18
CA LYS A 775 0.60 26.38 -17.06
C LYS A 775 1.90 26.66 -16.34
N THR A 776 1.89 27.59 -15.39
CA THR A 776 3.10 28.04 -14.67
C THR A 776 3.24 27.41 -13.29
N GLY A 777 2.17 26.77 -12.80
CA GLY A 777 2.11 26.25 -11.44
C GLY A 777 1.90 27.33 -10.38
N HIS A 778 1.51 28.55 -10.78
CA HIS A 778 1.19 29.64 -9.86
C HIS A 778 0.13 29.21 -8.85
N ASN A 779 0.40 29.49 -7.57
CA ASN A 779 -0.42 29.15 -6.41
C ASN A 779 -0.81 27.68 -6.24
N ILE A 780 -0.30 26.73 -7.05
CA ILE A 780 -0.61 25.29 -6.87
C ILE A 780 -0.11 24.79 -5.50
N LYS A 781 1.09 25.21 -5.05
CA LYS A 781 1.57 24.85 -3.71
C LYS A 781 0.68 25.43 -2.61
N GLN A 782 0.23 26.67 -2.79
CA GLN A 782 -0.68 27.32 -1.84
C GLN A 782 -2.06 26.65 -1.85
N LEU A 783 -2.54 26.19 -3.01
CA LEU A 783 -3.77 25.40 -3.11
C LEU A 783 -3.64 24.10 -2.32
N CYS A 784 -2.52 23.39 -2.45
CA CYS A 784 -2.28 22.16 -1.68
C CYS A 784 -2.25 22.45 -0.17
N THR A 785 -1.60 23.53 0.26
CA THR A 785 -1.60 23.95 1.67
C THR A 785 -2.99 24.35 2.14
N LEU A 786 -3.72 25.12 1.33
CA LEU A 786 -5.08 25.57 1.63
C LEU A 786 -6.05 24.40 1.78
N ILE A 787 -6.01 23.43 0.86
CA ILE A 787 -6.80 22.19 0.96
C ILE A 787 -6.45 21.44 2.25
N HIS A 788 -5.16 21.31 2.56
CA HIS A 788 -4.69 20.62 3.76
C HIS A 788 -5.13 21.34 5.05
N ASP A 789 -5.06 22.66 5.09
CA ASP A 789 -5.42 23.44 6.27
C ASP A 789 -6.94 23.47 6.48
N ILE A 790 -7.72 23.65 5.40
CA ILE A 790 -9.18 23.66 5.45
C ILE A 790 -9.73 22.28 5.86
N ALA A 791 -9.27 21.21 5.22
CA ALA A 791 -9.71 19.87 5.61
C ALA A 791 -9.17 19.45 7.00
N GLY A 792 -8.13 20.14 7.50
CA GLY A 792 -7.66 20.05 8.89
C GLY A 792 -8.48 20.87 9.89
N GLN A 793 -9.28 21.84 9.45
CA GLN A 793 -10.15 22.67 10.30
C GLN A 793 -11.61 22.19 10.31
N LEU A 794 -12.02 21.41 9.30
CA LEU A 794 -13.35 20.82 9.23
C LEU A 794 -13.52 19.75 10.32
N LEU A 795 -14.45 20.02 11.25
CA LEU A 795 -14.83 19.14 12.36
C LEU A 795 -16.10 18.36 12.02
N VAL A 796 -16.18 17.13 12.50
CA VAL A 796 -17.41 16.31 12.36
C VAL A 796 -18.51 16.91 13.25
N PRO A 797 -19.78 17.01 12.79
CA PRO A 797 -20.89 17.41 13.64
C PRO A 797 -20.94 16.55 14.91
N ASN A 798 -21.09 17.18 16.08
CA ASN A 798 -21.02 16.57 17.43
C ASN A 798 -19.64 16.07 17.90
N SER A 799 -18.56 16.27 17.13
CA SER A 799 -17.19 16.02 17.58
C SER A 799 -16.47 17.34 17.92
N LYS A 800 -15.86 17.42 19.10
CA LYS A 800 -15.09 18.61 19.51
C LYS A 800 -13.62 18.55 19.10
N ASP A 801 -13.11 17.38 18.72
CA ASP A 801 -11.65 17.12 18.66
C ASP A 801 -11.16 16.29 17.45
N GLN A 802 -11.99 15.98 16.44
CA GLN A 802 -11.57 15.15 15.30
C GLN A 802 -11.78 15.85 13.95
N THR A 803 -10.68 15.97 13.22
CA THR A 803 -10.58 16.52 11.86
C THR A 803 -10.87 15.44 10.81
N ILE A 804 -11.48 15.78 9.68
CA ILE A 804 -11.87 14.83 8.61
C ILE A 804 -10.70 13.91 8.18
N PHE A 805 -9.46 14.41 8.13
CA PHE A 805 -8.27 13.61 7.77
C PHE A 805 -7.96 12.41 8.69
N GLN A 806 -8.48 12.40 9.91
CA GLN A 806 -8.20 11.34 10.89
C GLN A 806 -9.31 10.29 10.95
N GLN A 807 -10.39 10.46 10.19
CA GLN A 807 -11.52 9.53 10.17
C GLN A 807 -11.36 8.51 9.03
N ARG A 808 -11.37 7.22 9.37
CA ARG A 808 -11.58 6.16 8.38
C ARG A 808 -13.06 6.13 8.04
N ILE A 809 -13.41 6.24 6.76
CA ILE A 809 -14.79 6.07 6.28
C ILE A 809 -15.22 4.65 6.67
N PRO A 810 -16.27 4.47 7.49
CA PRO A 810 -16.74 3.15 7.84
C PRO A 810 -17.16 2.37 6.58
N ALA A 811 -16.74 1.11 6.45
CA ALA A 811 -17.06 0.29 5.27
C ALA A 811 -18.57 0.25 4.96
N LYS A 812 -19.41 0.30 6.01
CA LYS A 812 -20.88 0.42 5.92
C LYS A 812 -21.40 1.63 5.14
N TYR A 813 -20.67 2.75 5.08
CA TYR A 813 -21.10 3.94 4.33
C TYR A 813 -20.81 3.74 2.83
N ILE A 814 -19.70 3.09 2.49
CA ILE A 814 -19.35 2.73 1.11
C ILE A 814 -20.31 1.68 0.55
N TYR A 815 -20.68 0.68 1.36
CA TYR A 815 -21.68 -0.32 0.94
C TYR A 815 -23.08 0.28 0.75
N LEU A 816 -23.43 1.30 1.55
CA LEU A 816 -24.67 2.04 1.36
C LEU A 816 -24.64 2.85 0.05
N GLU A 817 -23.51 3.49 -0.29
CA GLU A 817 -23.30 4.15 -1.59
C GLU A 817 -23.48 3.16 -2.76
N GLU A 818 -22.81 2.01 -2.73
CA GLU A 818 -22.89 0.98 -3.76
C GLU A 818 -24.33 0.47 -3.99
N LEU A 819 -25.08 0.23 -2.91
CA LEU A 819 -26.48 -0.22 -3.02
C LEU A 819 -27.41 0.86 -3.54
N LEU A 820 -27.20 2.12 -3.16
CA LEU A 820 -28.01 3.23 -3.66
C LEU A 820 -27.75 3.45 -5.16
N GLU A 821 -26.51 3.29 -5.62
CA GLU A 821 -26.19 3.30 -7.06
C GLU A 821 -26.81 2.10 -7.79
N GLU A 822 -26.77 0.90 -7.21
CA GLU A 822 -27.43 -0.30 -7.74
C GLU A 822 -28.95 -0.08 -7.88
N TYR A 823 -29.60 0.47 -6.85
CA TYR A 823 -31.04 0.78 -6.87
C TYR A 823 -31.38 1.86 -7.90
N ARG A 824 -30.55 2.91 -8.03
CA ARG A 824 -30.72 3.97 -9.01
C ARG A 824 -30.65 3.43 -10.44
N LEU A 825 -29.67 2.56 -10.74
CA LEU A 825 -29.45 2.00 -12.07
C LEU A 825 -30.47 0.91 -12.43
N ASN A 826 -30.78 0.01 -11.49
CA ASN A 826 -31.61 -1.17 -11.76
C ASN A 826 -33.11 -0.90 -11.66
N LYS A 827 -33.55 -0.04 -10.73
CA LYS A 827 -35.00 0.21 -10.49
C LYS A 827 -35.49 1.55 -11.05
N LYS A 828 -34.62 2.42 -11.56
CA LYS A 828 -34.95 3.78 -12.05
C LYS A 828 -35.78 4.61 -11.04
N ILE A 829 -35.48 4.49 -9.75
CA ILE A 829 -36.16 5.22 -8.68
C ILE A 829 -35.37 6.51 -8.38
N SER A 830 -36.05 7.66 -8.44
CA SER A 830 -35.43 8.98 -8.21
C SER A 830 -35.60 9.52 -6.78
N ILE A 831 -36.60 9.02 -6.03
CA ILE A 831 -36.89 9.42 -4.64
C ILE A 831 -37.21 8.18 -3.81
N LEU A 832 -36.67 8.12 -2.59
CA LEU A 832 -37.05 7.15 -1.56
C LEU A 832 -37.79 7.85 -0.42
N ASN A 833 -38.78 7.17 0.14
CA ASN A 833 -39.36 7.56 1.44
C ASN A 833 -38.58 6.92 2.61
N ASP A 834 -38.84 7.42 3.82
CA ASP A 834 -38.21 6.93 5.06
C ASP A 834 -38.31 5.41 5.27
N LYS A 835 -39.44 4.77 4.89
CA LYS A 835 -39.60 3.32 5.06
C LYS A 835 -38.70 2.54 4.10
N GLU A 836 -38.66 2.96 2.84
CA GLU A 836 -37.83 2.35 1.80
C GLU A 836 -36.34 2.51 2.09
N TYR A 837 -35.92 3.70 2.57
CA TYR A 837 -34.53 3.94 2.97
C TYR A 837 -34.10 3.06 4.16
N GLN A 838 -34.99 2.87 5.15
CA GLN A 838 -34.74 1.97 6.28
C GLN A 838 -34.71 0.48 5.88
N GLU A 839 -35.46 0.07 4.87
CA GLU A 839 -35.36 -1.29 4.30
C GLU A 839 -34.02 -1.53 3.61
N LEU A 840 -33.51 -0.53 2.88
CA LEU A 840 -32.21 -0.59 2.21
C LEU A 840 -31.06 -0.68 3.22
N ILE A 841 -31.16 0.03 4.34
CA ILE A 841 -30.23 -0.08 5.49
C ILE A 841 -30.26 -1.49 6.11
N LYS A 842 -31.44 -2.14 6.16
CA LYS A 842 -31.56 -3.52 6.65
C LYS A 842 -30.95 -4.53 5.67
N GLU A 843 -31.06 -4.29 4.36
CA GLU A 843 -30.49 -5.15 3.31
C GLU A 843 -28.95 -5.24 3.42
N ILE A 844 -28.27 -4.14 3.77
CA ILE A 844 -26.81 -4.12 4.06
C ILE A 844 -26.44 -5.14 5.14
N SER A 845 -27.23 -5.18 6.21
CA SER A 845 -26.99 -6.08 7.35
C SER A 845 -27.19 -7.56 6.99
N GLN A 846 -27.92 -7.86 5.90
CA GLN A 846 -28.15 -9.21 5.40
C GLN A 846 -27.09 -9.65 4.37
N ARG A 847 -26.63 -8.75 3.50
CA ARG A 847 -25.60 -9.06 2.49
C ARG A 847 -24.22 -9.22 3.12
N ILE A 848 -23.94 -8.55 4.24
CA ILE A 848 -22.63 -8.54 4.89
C ILE A 848 -22.79 -9.05 6.34
N ASN A 849 -22.43 -10.31 6.56
CA ASN A 849 -22.41 -10.88 7.91
C ASN A 849 -21.51 -10.04 8.84
N HIS A 850 -22.09 -9.53 9.93
CA HIS A 850 -21.47 -8.72 11.00
C HIS A 850 -21.33 -7.20 10.81
N VAL A 851 -22.09 -6.55 9.92
CA VAL A 851 -22.12 -5.07 9.84
C VAL A 851 -23.53 -4.53 10.10
N GLN A 852 -23.75 -3.89 11.26
CA GLN A 852 -24.99 -3.19 11.61
C GLN A 852 -24.71 -1.71 11.91
N PHE A 853 -25.66 -0.83 11.55
CA PHE A 853 -25.68 0.54 12.05
C PHE A 853 -26.02 0.53 13.54
N ARG A 854 -25.29 1.31 14.34
CA ARG A 854 -25.33 1.22 15.81
C ARG A 854 -26.58 1.84 16.41
N ASP A 855 -26.99 2.98 15.86
CA ASP A 855 -28.09 3.82 16.33
C ASP A 855 -28.56 4.75 15.20
N SER A 856 -29.61 5.53 15.47
CA SER A 856 -30.14 6.52 14.52
C SER A 856 -29.12 7.62 14.19
N ALA A 857 -28.22 7.95 15.11
CA ALA A 857 -27.17 8.96 14.91
C ALA A 857 -26.13 8.49 13.87
N ASP A 858 -25.78 7.21 13.89
CA ASP A 858 -24.87 6.58 12.92
C ASP A 858 -25.48 6.50 11.51
N ILE A 859 -26.80 6.32 11.41
CA ILE A 859 -27.54 6.40 10.14
C ILE A 859 -27.57 7.84 9.63
N GLN A 860 -27.88 8.82 10.49
CA GLN A 860 -27.85 10.25 10.12
C GLN A 860 -26.47 10.69 9.64
N GLN A 861 -25.40 10.19 10.27
CA GLN A 861 -24.04 10.47 9.84
C GLN A 861 -23.71 9.86 8.47
N ALA A 862 -24.21 8.66 8.18
CA ALA A 862 -24.09 8.04 6.85
C ALA A 862 -24.84 8.85 5.78
N THR A 863 -26.10 9.22 6.07
CA THR A 863 -26.95 10.02 5.20
C THR A 863 -26.31 11.39 4.91
N LYS A 864 -25.77 12.06 5.93
CA LYS A 864 -25.07 13.33 5.78
C LYS A 864 -23.80 13.20 4.95
N TRP A 865 -23.04 12.13 5.16
CA TRP A 865 -21.84 11.86 4.35
C TRP A 865 -22.20 11.63 2.88
N LEU A 866 -23.25 10.88 2.58
CA LEU A 866 -23.74 10.69 1.21
C LEU A 866 -24.28 12.00 0.61
N HIS A 867 -24.88 12.86 1.43
CA HIS A 867 -25.34 14.18 1.05
C HIS A 867 -24.20 15.11 0.64
N GLU A 868 -23.17 15.23 1.47
CA GLU A 868 -21.99 16.06 1.21
C GLU A 868 -21.20 15.60 -0.03
N ASN A 869 -21.27 14.31 -0.38
CA ASN A 869 -20.64 13.74 -1.58
C ASN A 869 -21.51 13.81 -2.84
N GLY A 870 -22.73 14.35 -2.76
CA GLY A 870 -23.64 14.50 -3.90
C GLY A 870 -24.27 13.18 -4.38
N ILE A 871 -24.27 12.14 -3.54
CA ILE A 871 -24.85 10.83 -3.86
C ILE A 871 -26.36 10.83 -3.59
N ILE A 872 -26.79 11.49 -2.51
CA ILE A 872 -28.21 11.71 -2.19
C ILE A 872 -28.45 13.17 -1.83
N ILE A 873 -29.66 13.68 -2.00
CA ILE A 873 -30.07 14.98 -1.44
C ILE A 873 -31.12 14.73 -0.36
N HIS A 874 -30.88 15.27 0.83
CA HIS A 874 -31.75 15.14 1.98
C HIS A 874 -31.79 16.49 2.70
N PHE A 875 -33.00 16.93 3.04
CA PHE A 875 -33.22 18.23 3.67
C PHE A 875 -33.59 18.04 5.14
N GLU A 876 -33.03 18.87 6.02
CA GLU A 876 -33.40 18.89 7.44
C GLU A 876 -34.74 19.64 7.70
N ASP A 877 -35.42 20.10 6.65
CA ASP A 877 -36.72 20.78 6.73
C ASP A 877 -37.83 19.81 7.15
N THR A 878 -38.71 20.26 8.06
CA THR A 878 -39.89 19.54 8.55
C THR A 878 -40.81 18.94 7.47
N LEU A 879 -40.85 19.53 6.26
CA LEU A 879 -41.70 19.05 5.17
C LEU A 879 -41.01 18.01 4.27
N LEU A 880 -39.68 18.03 4.19
CA LEU A 880 -38.87 17.23 3.27
C LEU A 880 -37.99 16.18 3.96
N SER A 881 -37.94 16.18 5.30
CA SER A 881 -37.12 15.27 6.12
C SER A 881 -37.45 13.78 5.94
N ASN A 882 -38.57 13.44 5.31
CA ASN A 882 -38.99 12.05 5.10
C ASN A 882 -38.65 11.54 3.69
N TYR A 883 -37.97 12.36 2.89
CA TYR A 883 -37.63 12.05 1.49
C TYR A 883 -36.11 12.10 1.26
N TYR A 884 -35.62 11.14 0.47
CA TYR A 884 -34.22 11.03 0.07
C TYR A 884 -34.16 11.00 -1.45
N PHE A 885 -33.63 12.06 -2.04
CA PHE A 885 -33.54 12.22 -3.49
C PHE A 885 -32.25 11.56 -3.99
N LEU A 886 -32.39 10.48 -4.76
CA LEU A 886 -31.27 9.71 -5.34
C LEU A 886 -30.76 10.33 -6.65
N ASP A 887 -31.59 11.16 -7.28
CA ASP A 887 -31.28 11.85 -8.53
C ASP A 887 -31.37 13.37 -8.34
N PRO A 888 -30.22 14.04 -8.15
CA PRO A 888 -30.13 15.50 -8.10
C PRO A 888 -30.71 16.21 -9.33
N GLN A 889 -30.60 15.58 -10.50
CA GLN A 889 -31.11 16.13 -11.76
C GLN A 889 -32.64 16.13 -11.75
N TYR A 890 -33.26 15.05 -11.26
CA TYR A 890 -34.72 14.97 -11.11
C TYR A 890 -35.26 16.06 -10.18
N LEU A 891 -34.58 16.32 -9.06
CA LEU A 891 -34.95 17.40 -8.16
C LEU A 891 -34.80 18.78 -8.82
N ALA A 892 -33.72 19.00 -9.57
CA ALA A 892 -33.49 20.24 -10.30
C ALA A 892 -34.54 20.46 -11.40
N GLU A 893 -34.94 19.40 -12.13
CA GLU A 893 -36.00 19.43 -13.13
C GLU A 893 -37.37 19.70 -12.50
N LEU A 894 -37.66 19.10 -11.34
CA LEU A 894 -38.90 19.36 -10.57
C LEU A 894 -38.98 20.82 -10.09
N LEU A 895 -37.87 21.35 -9.55
CA LEU A 895 -37.77 22.75 -9.12
C LEU A 895 -37.83 23.71 -10.31
N ALA A 896 -37.16 23.39 -11.42
CA ALA A 896 -37.22 24.19 -12.64
C ALA A 896 -38.64 24.20 -13.23
N GLN A 897 -39.38 23.10 -13.18
CA GLN A 897 -40.79 23.05 -13.57
C GLN A 897 -41.69 23.88 -12.64
N LEU A 898 -41.41 23.90 -11.33
CA LEU A 898 -42.13 24.74 -10.37
C LEU A 898 -41.88 26.23 -10.63
N VAL A 899 -40.61 26.63 -10.85
CA VAL A 899 -40.22 28.01 -11.14
C VAL A 899 -40.70 28.47 -12.52
N ALA A 900 -40.64 27.60 -13.55
CA ALA A 900 -41.16 27.90 -14.88
C ALA A 900 -42.69 28.03 -14.91
N ASN A 901 -43.40 27.38 -13.97
CA ASN A 901 -44.84 27.51 -13.79
C ASN A 901 -45.26 28.73 -12.94
N GLU A 902 -44.35 29.61 -12.53
CA GLU A 902 -44.71 30.84 -11.79
C GLU A 902 -45.54 31.83 -12.64
N GLN A 903 -45.63 31.66 -13.97
CA GLN A 903 -46.59 32.44 -14.77
C GLN A 903 -48.04 31.93 -14.66
N THR A 904 -48.31 30.77 -14.04
CA THR A 904 -49.66 30.18 -13.99
C THR A 904 -50.22 29.92 -12.60
N ASN A 905 -49.45 29.97 -11.51
CA ASN A 905 -49.99 29.77 -10.15
C ASN A 905 -49.60 30.90 -9.18
N GLY A 906 -50.50 31.88 -9.04
CA GLY A 906 -50.37 33.02 -8.12
C GLY A 906 -50.59 32.69 -6.63
N LEU A 907 -49.98 31.64 -6.09
CA LEU A 907 -50.14 31.24 -4.68
C LEU A 907 -48.84 30.64 -4.09
N SER A 908 -47.80 31.46 -3.87
CA SER A 908 -46.79 31.21 -2.83
C SER A 908 -45.87 32.42 -2.61
N ARG A 909 -46.44 33.51 -2.08
CA ARG A 909 -45.72 34.40 -1.17
C ARG A 909 -46.15 34.02 0.24
N HIS A 910 -45.43 33.13 0.91
CA HIS A 910 -45.28 33.08 2.37
C HIS A 910 -44.16 32.13 2.77
#